data_AF-A0A1B6G0W6-F1
#
_entry.id   AF-A0A1B6G0W6-F1
#
_cell.length_a   1.000
_cell.length_b   1.000
_cell.length_c   1.000
_cell.angle_alpha   90.00
_cell.angle_beta   90.00
_cell.angle_gamma   90.00
#
_symmetry.space_group_name_H-M   'P 1'
#
loop_
_entity.id
_entity.type
_entity.pdbx_description
1 polymer ?
#
loop_
_entity_poly.entity_id
_entity_poly.type
_entity_poly.pdbx_seq_one_letter_code
_entity_poly.pdbx_strand_id
1 'polypeptide(L)'
;AEKLSGGMKRKLSLAIALIGSPQVLILDEPTSGMDPESRREMWDLLLSLRQNRTILITTHFMEEADVLGDRIAIMDHGKVKCYGTTLFLKRVYGTGYQLTVMKEVSSSVDSITNVIKGSVAGAELKTTHPTQVTYKVPQEQAPNLPDMFAAIEGNKEQLGISGVGISCTTMEEVFLRVGELAREEKYEFDKTSSHSKDQQHMVRNRSNEALTYKKRKGLPLFIQQFKSLVFKRSLFNFRRPITSIIFLVLPAVLMWFTMKNNLMNAMQGSQDPPLTMQLSLYGHTSAYVSGPENLQSIYSQLVIQQDSSNVSVKGDLVAALMKIGVENVARYKTHVIVAANFEETNKTATALYNGLAYHSAPISVNMLTNALLRSNSRTSDNSITVTNQPLDLENFAGACSQLNEVTLWMTALVWLTLLPIGVRTILTDIISYPHNERTSNAKQLQLMTGVAPTTYWLACFVWDYLIYMIACVFLLLLIPVVDTSNIFYEAKDYGVLLLILALHGVSGISNTYLYSFLGKSSNTAASIYMMITIVTGLMAPLVMYMLVTISYTVTDLVSPSLVKLIKYILMLDPQFSLGSAILNFTYLLAVRSGCRQCDNAEFKKNMCKDTSYLEFSSKENTNGLMEYLLFLSFDWILYLGLILLIEYGYMGRAFHWIKVQWVGKDFDRLLTEDSDVRDERDRVDASRDPRGIDDSTVLTVDGLAKKFSRSFVAVQGVSFRVNAGECFGLLGVNGAGKTTTFRMLTGDENPTTGSARILHYDLVRNRSKYLAQIGYCPQFDGITEFLTGEEMLRLYANLRGMPEHQIQHQIDEWICVLGLEEYRHRRCGKYSGGNKRKLSTAMALIGDPPVVFLDEPTTGVDPV
;
A
#
# COMPACT_ATOMS: atom_id res chain seq x y z
N ALA A 1 -15.01 -5.48 -19.10
CA ALA A 1 -15.22 -6.52 -18.07
C ALA A 1 -15.27 -5.97 -16.64
N GLU A 2 -14.39 -5.04 -16.23
CA GLU A 2 -14.29 -4.62 -14.82
C GLU A 2 -15.58 -4.10 -14.17
N LYS A 3 -16.46 -3.43 -14.94
CA LYS A 3 -17.73 -2.87 -14.46
C LYS A 3 -18.89 -3.88 -14.34
N LEU A 4 -18.71 -5.12 -14.78
CA LEU A 4 -19.76 -6.15 -14.73
C LEU A 4 -19.83 -6.78 -13.33
N SER A 5 -21.02 -7.17 -12.89
CA SER A 5 -21.21 -7.96 -11.65
C SER A 5 -20.55 -9.34 -11.77
N GLY A 6 -20.33 -10.03 -10.64
CA GLY A 6 -19.79 -11.39 -10.64
C GLY A 6 -20.58 -12.34 -11.54
N GLY A 7 -21.92 -12.39 -11.36
CA GLY A 7 -22.81 -13.16 -12.22
C GLY A 7 -22.74 -12.76 -13.71
N MET A 8 -22.65 -11.46 -14.03
CA MET A 8 -22.49 -11.01 -15.43
C MET A 8 -21.14 -11.43 -16.02
N LYS A 9 -20.05 -11.41 -15.25
CA LYS A 9 -18.75 -11.92 -15.68
C LYS A 9 -18.80 -13.43 -15.94
N ARG A 10 -19.52 -14.19 -15.12
CA ARG A 10 -19.75 -15.63 -15.34
C ARG A 10 -20.59 -15.89 -16.60
N LYS A 11 -21.67 -15.13 -16.83
CA LYS A 11 -22.45 -15.20 -18.10
C LYS A 11 -21.56 -14.92 -19.31
N LEU A 12 -20.72 -13.88 -19.25
CA LEU A 12 -19.75 -13.57 -20.31
C LEU A 12 -18.71 -14.68 -20.51
N SER A 13 -18.20 -15.25 -19.42
CA SER A 13 -17.23 -16.35 -19.47
C SER A 13 -17.83 -17.59 -20.13
N LEU A 14 -19.09 -17.94 -19.80
CA LEU A 14 -19.80 -19.02 -20.47
C LEU A 14 -20.00 -18.70 -21.95
N ALA A 15 -20.43 -17.48 -22.29
CA ALA A 15 -20.61 -17.06 -23.67
C ALA A 15 -19.31 -17.24 -24.47
N ILE A 16 -18.16 -16.82 -23.92
CA ILE A 16 -16.84 -17.02 -24.53
C ILE A 16 -16.53 -18.51 -24.72
N ALA A 17 -16.83 -19.35 -23.72
CA ALA A 17 -16.62 -20.79 -23.81
C ALA A 17 -17.53 -21.48 -24.85
N LEU A 18 -18.66 -20.87 -25.21
CA LEU A 18 -19.58 -21.40 -26.23
C LEU A 18 -19.24 -20.97 -27.66
N ILE A 19 -18.48 -19.88 -27.83
CA ILE A 19 -18.03 -19.40 -29.15
C ILE A 19 -17.19 -20.48 -29.85
N GLY A 20 -17.45 -20.69 -31.14
CA GLY A 20 -16.75 -21.69 -31.94
C GLY A 20 -17.31 -23.12 -31.83
N SER A 21 -18.44 -23.29 -31.15
CA SER A 21 -19.17 -24.56 -31.04
C SER A 21 -18.30 -25.76 -30.59
N PRO A 22 -17.60 -25.67 -29.46
CA PRO A 22 -16.79 -26.78 -28.97
C PRO A 22 -17.64 -28.03 -28.68
N GLN A 23 -17.08 -29.20 -29.01
CA GLN A 23 -17.69 -30.52 -28.74
C GLN A 23 -17.64 -30.90 -27.26
N VAL A 24 -16.60 -30.44 -26.55
CA VAL A 24 -16.39 -30.68 -25.12
C VAL A 24 -16.32 -29.35 -24.40
N LEU A 25 -17.16 -29.19 -23.38
CA LEU A 25 -17.26 -27.99 -22.57
C LEU A 25 -16.91 -28.34 -21.11
N ILE A 26 -15.86 -27.73 -20.58
CA ILE A 26 -15.44 -27.90 -19.18
C ILE A 26 -15.77 -26.59 -18.46
N LEU A 27 -16.67 -26.65 -17.48
CA LEU A 27 -17.18 -25.50 -16.75
C LEU A 27 -16.86 -25.64 -15.27
N ASP A 28 -16.19 -24.63 -14.73
CA ASP A 28 -15.88 -24.55 -13.30
C ASP A 28 -16.76 -23.51 -12.62
N GLU A 29 -17.69 -24.01 -11.78
CA GLU A 29 -18.72 -23.24 -11.08
C GLU A 29 -19.47 -22.23 -11.98
N PRO A 30 -20.18 -22.69 -13.02
CA PRO A 30 -20.75 -21.81 -14.03
C PRO A 30 -21.76 -20.81 -13.44
N THR A 31 -22.53 -21.19 -12.43
CA THR A 31 -23.62 -20.36 -11.87
C THR A 31 -23.28 -19.64 -10.56
N SER A 32 -22.02 -19.71 -10.12
CA SER A 32 -21.55 -19.06 -8.89
C SER A 32 -21.68 -17.54 -8.95
N GLY A 33 -22.30 -16.96 -7.93
CA GLY A 33 -22.58 -15.52 -7.85
C GLY A 33 -23.71 -15.01 -8.75
N MET A 34 -24.53 -15.90 -9.33
CA MET A 34 -25.77 -15.55 -10.03
C MET A 34 -26.98 -15.59 -9.09
N ASP A 35 -27.93 -14.69 -9.33
CA ASP A 35 -29.27 -14.73 -8.72
C ASP A 35 -30.06 -15.97 -9.17
N PRO A 36 -31.08 -16.42 -8.41
CA PRO A 36 -31.82 -17.64 -8.71
C PRO A 36 -32.45 -17.67 -10.11
N GLU A 37 -32.93 -16.54 -10.61
CA GLU A 37 -33.53 -16.43 -11.95
C GLU A 37 -32.46 -16.62 -13.03
N SER A 38 -31.38 -15.83 -12.98
CA SER A 38 -30.24 -15.95 -13.90
C SER A 38 -29.61 -17.35 -13.90
N ARG A 39 -29.61 -18.03 -12.74
CA ARG A 39 -29.12 -19.40 -12.60
C ARG A 39 -30.01 -20.38 -13.36
N ARG A 40 -31.33 -20.27 -13.22
CA ARG A 40 -32.29 -21.12 -13.94
C ARG A 40 -32.18 -20.93 -15.46
N GLU A 41 -32.10 -19.69 -15.94
CA GLU A 41 -31.85 -19.40 -17.35
C GLU A 41 -30.58 -20.09 -17.88
N MET A 42 -29.52 -20.09 -17.07
CA MET A 42 -28.25 -20.71 -17.44
C MET A 42 -28.36 -22.23 -17.46
N TRP A 43 -29.10 -22.83 -16.50
CA TRP A 43 -29.37 -24.26 -16.49
C TRP A 43 -30.14 -24.69 -17.74
N ASP A 44 -31.20 -23.96 -18.10
CA ASP A 44 -32.00 -24.23 -19.30
C ASP A 44 -31.15 -24.15 -20.57
N LEU A 45 -30.25 -23.17 -20.65
CA LEU A 45 -29.28 -23.06 -21.75
C LEU A 45 -28.34 -24.27 -21.81
N LEU A 46 -27.74 -24.66 -20.68
CA LEU A 46 -26.83 -25.81 -20.64
C LEU A 46 -27.54 -27.12 -20.98
N LEU A 47 -28.78 -27.31 -20.51
CA LEU A 47 -29.63 -28.44 -20.87
C LEU A 47 -29.94 -28.49 -22.37
N SER A 48 -30.19 -27.34 -23.00
CA SER A 48 -30.41 -27.25 -24.45
C SER A 48 -29.17 -27.64 -25.26
N LEU A 49 -27.97 -27.31 -24.77
CA LEU A 49 -26.70 -27.57 -25.43
C LEU A 49 -26.19 -29.01 -25.23
N ARG A 50 -26.64 -29.67 -24.15
CA ARG A 50 -26.26 -31.04 -23.79
C ARG A 50 -26.51 -32.06 -24.89
N GLN A 51 -27.55 -31.88 -25.72
CA GLN A 51 -27.90 -32.86 -26.76
C GLN A 51 -26.78 -33.08 -27.79
N ASN A 52 -25.97 -32.06 -28.05
CA ASN A 52 -24.95 -32.09 -29.10
C ASN A 52 -23.51 -31.98 -28.57
N ARG A 53 -23.32 -31.96 -27.24
CA ARG A 53 -22.03 -31.63 -26.61
C ARG A 53 -21.83 -32.43 -25.33
N THR A 54 -20.57 -32.76 -25.03
CA THR A 54 -20.19 -33.30 -23.72
C THR A 54 -19.88 -32.15 -22.77
N ILE A 55 -20.56 -32.09 -21.62
CA ILE A 55 -20.38 -31.02 -20.63
C ILE A 55 -19.86 -31.65 -19.32
N LEU A 56 -18.71 -31.18 -18.85
CA LEU A 56 -18.15 -31.50 -17.54
C LEU A 56 -18.29 -30.27 -16.64
N ILE A 57 -18.95 -30.43 -15.50
CA ILE A 57 -19.24 -29.33 -14.57
C ILE A 57 -18.71 -29.69 -13.18
N THR A 58 -18.01 -28.74 -12.56
CA THR A 58 -17.76 -28.72 -11.12
C THR A 58 -18.67 -27.67 -10.48
N THR A 59 -19.32 -28.01 -9.36
CA THR A 59 -20.22 -27.09 -8.66
C THR A 59 -20.29 -27.39 -7.17
N HIS A 60 -20.52 -26.35 -6.39
CA HIS A 60 -20.83 -26.41 -4.96
C HIS A 60 -22.35 -26.33 -4.70
N PHE A 61 -23.17 -26.07 -5.73
CA PHE A 61 -24.62 -26.09 -5.62
C PHE A 61 -25.15 -27.48 -5.93
N MET A 62 -25.60 -28.19 -4.89
CA MET A 62 -26.08 -29.57 -5.03
C MET A 62 -27.31 -29.67 -5.94
N GLU A 63 -28.16 -28.62 -5.96
CA GLU A 63 -29.27 -28.50 -6.91
C GLU A 63 -28.81 -28.42 -8.37
N GLU A 64 -27.68 -27.74 -8.64
CA GLU A 64 -27.13 -27.65 -10.00
C GLU A 64 -26.64 -29.02 -10.49
N ALA A 65 -25.96 -29.77 -9.61
CA ALA A 65 -25.54 -31.13 -9.92
C ALA A 65 -26.75 -32.07 -10.13
N ASP A 66 -27.81 -31.90 -9.34
CA ASP A 66 -29.05 -32.68 -9.43
C ASP A 66 -29.79 -32.45 -10.76
N VAL A 67 -29.87 -31.18 -11.21
CA VAL A 67 -30.57 -30.80 -12.44
C VAL A 67 -29.75 -31.06 -13.70
N LEU A 68 -28.45 -30.75 -13.70
CA LEU A 68 -27.60 -30.84 -14.89
C LEU A 68 -26.87 -32.18 -15.05
N GLY A 69 -26.68 -32.92 -13.95
CA GLY A 69 -25.83 -34.11 -13.91
C GLY A 69 -26.56 -35.39 -14.31
N ASP A 70 -26.16 -35.99 -15.44
CA ASP A 70 -26.54 -37.37 -15.76
C ASP A 70 -25.84 -38.38 -14.85
N ARG A 71 -24.59 -38.06 -14.47
CA ARG A 71 -23.76 -38.83 -13.54
C ARG A 71 -23.01 -37.87 -12.64
N ILE A 72 -22.97 -38.16 -11.35
CA ILE A 72 -22.34 -37.35 -10.32
C ILE A 72 -21.23 -38.18 -9.67
N ALA A 73 -20.10 -37.54 -9.42
CA ALA A 73 -19.00 -38.07 -8.63
C ALA A 73 -18.79 -37.15 -7.43
N ILE A 74 -18.78 -37.70 -6.22
CA ILE A 74 -18.46 -36.95 -5.01
C ILE A 74 -17.05 -37.32 -4.58
N MET A 75 -16.19 -36.32 -4.42
CA MET A 75 -14.81 -36.47 -4.01
C MET A 75 -14.61 -36.01 -2.57
N ASP A 76 -13.76 -36.72 -1.84
CA ASP A 76 -13.27 -36.33 -0.52
C ASP A 76 -11.78 -36.65 -0.40
N HIS A 77 -10.98 -35.71 0.12
CA HIS A 77 -9.51 -35.82 0.27
C HIS A 77 -8.77 -36.41 -0.95
N GLY A 78 -9.15 -35.99 -2.16
CA GLY A 78 -8.49 -36.41 -3.40
C GLY A 78 -8.89 -37.80 -3.91
N LYS A 79 -9.91 -38.44 -3.33
CA LYS A 79 -10.45 -39.73 -3.79
C LYS A 79 -11.95 -39.60 -4.11
N VAL A 80 -12.41 -40.28 -5.16
CA VAL A 80 -13.84 -40.39 -5.46
C VAL A 80 -14.46 -41.38 -4.46
N LYS A 81 -15.41 -40.90 -3.64
CA LYS A 81 -16.10 -41.71 -2.63
C LYS A 81 -17.35 -42.37 -3.18
N CYS A 82 -18.12 -41.65 -3.97
CA CYS A 82 -19.30 -42.22 -4.63
C CYS A 82 -19.44 -41.73 -6.06
N TYR A 83 -20.09 -42.55 -6.87
CA TYR A 83 -20.24 -42.33 -8.30
C TYR A 83 -21.51 -43.02 -8.80
N GLY A 84 -22.33 -42.31 -9.58
CA GLY A 84 -23.54 -42.89 -10.16
C GLY A 84 -24.49 -41.84 -10.72
N THR A 85 -25.66 -42.28 -11.17
CA THR A 85 -26.75 -41.35 -11.53
C THR A 85 -27.33 -40.73 -10.26
N THR A 86 -27.96 -39.57 -10.39
CA THR A 86 -28.64 -38.88 -9.29
C THR A 86 -29.62 -39.79 -8.54
N LEU A 87 -30.45 -40.53 -9.27
CA LEU A 87 -31.41 -41.48 -8.70
C LEU A 87 -30.72 -42.63 -7.95
N PHE A 88 -29.61 -43.15 -8.49
CA PHE A 88 -28.84 -44.20 -7.82
C PHE A 88 -28.24 -43.71 -6.51
N LEU A 89 -27.60 -42.53 -6.51
CA LEU A 89 -26.99 -41.97 -5.31
C LEU A 89 -28.03 -41.66 -4.23
N LYS A 90 -29.18 -41.08 -4.61
CA LYS A 90 -30.31 -40.85 -3.70
C LYS A 90 -30.91 -42.16 -3.15
N ARG A 91 -30.85 -43.26 -3.89
CA ARG A 91 -31.33 -44.57 -3.41
C ARG A 91 -30.33 -45.26 -2.48
N VAL A 92 -29.03 -45.16 -2.77
CA VAL A 92 -27.98 -45.86 -2.03
C VAL A 92 -27.58 -45.13 -0.75
N TYR A 93 -27.42 -43.80 -0.84
CA TYR A 93 -26.97 -42.95 0.26
C TYR A 93 -28.09 -42.10 0.86
N GLY A 94 -29.22 -42.00 0.17
CA GLY A 94 -30.35 -41.26 0.69
C GLY A 94 -31.02 -42.01 1.84
N THR A 95 -31.56 -41.21 2.75
CA THR A 95 -31.95 -41.72 4.06
C THR A 95 -33.46 -41.98 4.17
N GLY A 96 -34.16 -42.02 3.03
CA GLY A 96 -35.60 -42.19 2.92
C GLY A 96 -36.35 -40.88 2.65
N TYR A 97 -37.66 -40.87 2.90
CA TYR A 97 -38.50 -39.68 2.77
C TYR A 97 -38.46 -38.83 4.04
N GLN A 98 -38.50 -37.51 3.89
CA GLN A 98 -38.69 -36.60 5.02
C GLN A 98 -40.17 -36.21 5.09
N LEU A 99 -40.83 -36.58 6.18
CA LEU A 99 -42.20 -36.17 6.46
C LEU A 99 -42.17 -34.97 7.40
N THR A 100 -42.68 -33.83 6.95
CA THR A 100 -42.82 -32.62 7.76
C THR A 100 -44.28 -32.41 8.11
N VAL A 101 -44.60 -32.39 9.40
CA VAL A 101 -45.95 -32.18 9.93
C VAL A 101 -45.98 -30.81 10.59
N MET A 102 -46.79 -29.89 10.05
CA MET A 102 -47.05 -28.60 10.66
C MET A 102 -48.11 -28.75 11.75
N LYS A 103 -47.82 -28.24 12.95
CA LYS A 103 -48.64 -28.42 14.15
C LYS A 103 -48.86 -27.10 14.88
N GLU A 104 -49.93 -27.03 15.66
CA GLU A 104 -50.14 -25.93 16.61
C GLU A 104 -49.16 -25.98 17.79
N VAL A 105 -48.97 -24.86 18.49
CA VAL A 105 -48.02 -24.78 19.61
C VAL A 105 -48.47 -25.66 20.79
N SER A 106 -49.78 -25.87 20.94
CA SER A 106 -50.43 -26.65 22.01
C SER A 106 -50.46 -28.17 21.79
N SER A 107 -50.11 -28.67 20.61
CA SER A 107 -50.25 -30.10 20.29
C SER A 107 -49.06 -30.96 20.73
N SER A 108 -49.39 -32.16 21.25
CA SER A 108 -48.43 -33.14 21.79
C SER A 108 -47.69 -33.89 20.68
N VAL A 109 -46.35 -33.81 20.71
CA VAL A 109 -45.46 -34.48 19.76
C VAL A 109 -45.52 -36.01 19.90
N ASP A 110 -45.76 -36.51 21.11
CA ASP A 110 -45.83 -37.96 21.38
C ASP A 110 -47.07 -38.59 20.74
N SER A 111 -48.21 -37.89 20.77
CA SER A 111 -49.44 -38.34 20.12
C SER A 111 -49.28 -38.44 18.61
N ILE A 112 -48.62 -37.43 18.00
CA ILE A 112 -48.32 -37.41 16.56
C ILE A 112 -47.33 -38.53 16.21
N THR A 113 -46.30 -38.73 17.03
CA THR A 113 -45.28 -39.76 16.83
C THR A 113 -45.89 -41.17 16.91
N ASN A 114 -46.84 -41.40 17.82
CA ASN A 114 -47.50 -42.69 17.99
C ASN A 114 -48.36 -43.06 16.78
N VAL A 115 -49.09 -42.11 16.20
CA VAL A 115 -49.88 -42.34 14.99
C VAL A 115 -48.97 -42.65 13.80
N ILE A 116 -47.87 -41.90 13.63
CA ILE A 116 -46.92 -42.10 12.53
C ILE A 116 -46.20 -43.45 12.65
N LYS A 117 -45.72 -43.81 13.86
CA LYS A 117 -45.06 -45.11 14.10
C LYS A 117 -46.04 -46.29 14.02
N GLY A 118 -47.33 -46.06 14.28
CA GLY A 118 -48.37 -47.07 14.12
C GLY A 118 -48.62 -47.47 12.66
N SER A 119 -48.54 -46.51 11.73
CA SER A 119 -48.70 -46.77 10.30
C SER A 119 -47.39 -47.14 9.59
N VAL A 120 -46.25 -46.62 10.04
CA VAL A 120 -44.93 -46.83 9.43
C VAL A 120 -43.94 -47.31 10.50
N ALA A 121 -43.67 -48.61 10.50
CA ALA A 121 -42.66 -49.20 11.36
C ALA A 121 -41.26 -48.72 10.92
N GLY A 122 -40.58 -47.97 11.79
CA GLY A 122 -39.24 -47.44 11.54
C GLY A 122 -39.16 -45.94 11.22
N ALA A 123 -40.26 -45.18 11.36
CA ALA A 123 -40.20 -43.71 11.29
C ALA A 123 -39.42 -43.12 12.49
N GLU A 124 -38.35 -42.39 12.20
CA GLU A 124 -37.49 -41.74 13.19
C GLU A 124 -37.80 -40.24 13.30
N LEU A 125 -37.93 -39.72 14.52
CA LEU A 125 -38.10 -38.29 14.77
C LEU A 125 -36.75 -37.57 14.59
N LYS A 126 -36.64 -36.63 13.65
CA LYS A 126 -35.37 -35.92 13.34
C LYS A 126 -35.29 -34.58 14.07
N THR A 127 -36.30 -33.73 13.91
CA THR A 127 -36.32 -32.39 14.51
C THR A 127 -37.71 -32.04 15.03
N THR A 128 -37.75 -31.34 16.16
CA THR A 128 -38.97 -30.85 16.79
C THR A 128 -38.85 -29.34 16.92
N HIS A 129 -39.75 -28.61 16.26
CA HIS A 129 -39.93 -27.18 16.40
C HIS A 129 -41.31 -26.87 16.99
N PRO A 130 -41.53 -25.65 17.53
CA PRO A 130 -42.81 -25.29 18.14
C PRO A 130 -44.01 -25.47 17.21
N THR A 131 -43.83 -25.21 15.91
CA THR A 131 -44.89 -25.20 14.89
C THR A 131 -44.74 -26.31 13.83
N GLN A 132 -43.69 -27.12 13.89
CA GLN A 132 -43.46 -28.20 12.93
C GLN A 132 -42.66 -29.35 13.53
N VAL A 133 -42.90 -30.55 13.06
CA VAL A 133 -42.18 -31.76 13.47
C VAL A 133 -41.77 -32.52 12.22
N THR A 134 -40.50 -32.93 12.14
CA THR A 134 -39.97 -33.63 10.98
C THR A 134 -39.57 -35.06 11.34
N TYR A 135 -40.10 -36.00 10.59
CA TYR A 135 -39.81 -37.43 10.68
C TYR A 135 -39.04 -37.88 9.44
N LYS A 136 -38.24 -38.92 9.63
CA LYS A 136 -37.50 -39.63 8.61
C LYS A 136 -38.17 -40.98 8.42
N VAL A 137 -38.69 -41.22 7.22
CA VAL A 137 -39.43 -42.42 6.84
C VAL A 137 -38.54 -43.28 5.94
N PRO A 138 -38.23 -44.53 6.33
CA PRO A 138 -37.41 -45.42 5.51
C PRO A 138 -38.00 -45.65 4.13
N GLN A 139 -37.14 -45.73 3.10
CA GLN A 139 -37.59 -45.92 1.72
C GLN A 139 -38.32 -47.26 1.50
N GLU A 140 -38.03 -48.27 2.33
CA GLU A 140 -38.67 -49.59 2.31
C GLU A 140 -40.16 -49.52 2.69
N GLN A 141 -40.56 -48.49 3.43
CA GLN A 141 -41.94 -48.28 3.89
C GLN A 141 -42.75 -47.37 2.96
N ALA A 142 -42.23 -47.03 1.77
CA ALA A 142 -42.94 -46.24 0.77
C ALA A 142 -44.37 -46.74 0.44
N PRO A 143 -44.65 -48.06 0.37
CA PRO A 143 -45.99 -48.55 0.13
C PRO A 143 -47.01 -48.23 1.23
N ASN A 144 -46.55 -47.99 2.47
CA ASN A 144 -47.39 -47.73 3.64
C ASN A 144 -47.62 -46.23 3.87
N LEU A 145 -47.05 -45.36 3.02
CA LEU A 145 -47.27 -43.91 3.07
C LEU A 145 -48.74 -43.50 2.89
N PRO A 146 -49.55 -44.09 1.98
CA PRO A 146 -50.96 -43.75 1.84
C PRO A 146 -51.76 -44.01 3.12
N ASP A 147 -51.52 -45.13 3.79
CA ASP A 147 -52.18 -45.49 5.05
C ASP A 147 -51.77 -44.54 6.19
N MET A 148 -50.51 -44.12 6.20
CA MET A 148 -50.02 -43.10 7.11
C MET A 148 -50.71 -41.74 6.88
N PHE A 149 -50.82 -41.28 5.63
CA PHE A 149 -51.52 -40.03 5.33
C PHE A 149 -53.00 -40.11 5.71
N ALA A 150 -53.67 -41.23 5.44
CA ALA A 150 -55.05 -41.44 5.85
C ALA A 150 -55.23 -41.42 7.38
N ALA A 151 -54.30 -42.01 8.13
CA ALA A 151 -54.30 -41.99 9.59
C ALA A 151 -54.04 -40.59 10.18
N ILE A 152 -53.21 -39.78 9.52
CA ILE A 152 -52.94 -38.40 9.92
C ILE A 152 -54.14 -37.50 9.59
N GLU A 153 -54.72 -37.62 8.40
CA GLU A 153 -55.88 -36.81 7.98
C GLU A 153 -57.11 -37.14 8.84
N GLY A 154 -57.33 -38.42 9.17
CA GLY A 154 -58.43 -38.88 10.03
C GLY A 154 -58.35 -38.37 11.47
N ASN A 155 -57.16 -38.02 11.97
CA ASN A 155 -56.94 -37.52 13.33
C ASN A 155 -56.49 -36.05 13.36
N LYS A 156 -56.62 -35.32 12.25
CA LYS A 156 -56.02 -33.99 12.04
C LYS A 156 -56.48 -32.94 13.07
N GLU A 157 -57.78 -32.87 13.36
CA GLU A 157 -58.35 -31.92 14.32
C GLU A 157 -57.97 -32.27 15.78
N GLN A 158 -57.91 -33.56 16.11
CA GLN A 158 -57.52 -34.03 17.46
C GLN A 158 -56.03 -33.85 17.75
N LEU A 159 -55.19 -33.94 16.71
CA LEU A 159 -53.74 -33.79 16.81
C LEU A 159 -53.26 -32.33 16.61
N GLY A 160 -54.15 -31.40 16.25
CA GLY A 160 -53.82 -30.00 15.99
C GLY A 160 -52.81 -29.85 14.85
N ILE A 161 -53.01 -30.58 13.75
CA ILE A 161 -52.13 -30.59 12.57
C ILE A 161 -52.70 -29.65 11.51
N SER A 162 -51.92 -28.64 11.11
CA SER A 162 -52.33 -27.67 10.09
C SER A 162 -52.00 -28.14 8.67
N GLY A 163 -50.95 -28.95 8.50
CA GLY A 163 -50.55 -29.46 7.19
C GLY A 163 -49.48 -30.53 7.27
N VAL A 164 -49.36 -31.32 6.21
CA VAL A 164 -48.36 -32.37 6.08
C VAL A 164 -47.67 -32.24 4.72
N GLY A 165 -46.35 -32.29 4.70
CA GLY A 165 -45.53 -32.30 3.49
C GLY A 165 -44.58 -33.48 3.50
N ILE A 166 -44.33 -34.07 2.33
CA ILE A 166 -43.31 -35.10 2.15
C ILE A 166 -42.28 -34.63 1.13
N SER A 167 -41.01 -34.72 1.48
CA SER A 167 -39.88 -34.42 0.60
C SER A 167 -39.05 -35.68 0.35
N CYS A 168 -38.56 -35.81 -0.87
CA CYS A 168 -37.56 -36.83 -1.21
C CYS A 168 -36.17 -36.39 -0.72
N THR A 169 -35.26 -37.34 -0.50
CA THR A 169 -33.86 -37.04 -0.22
C THR A 169 -33.26 -36.13 -1.31
N THR A 170 -32.65 -35.02 -0.91
CA THR A 170 -31.95 -34.10 -1.83
C THR A 170 -30.51 -34.57 -2.08
N MET A 171 -29.87 -34.05 -3.13
CA MET A 171 -28.44 -34.32 -3.37
C MET A 171 -27.55 -33.74 -2.26
N GLU A 172 -28.00 -32.68 -1.58
CA GLU A 172 -27.32 -32.10 -0.43
C GLU A 172 -27.27 -33.08 0.76
N GLU A 173 -28.37 -33.75 1.08
CA GLU A 173 -28.37 -34.77 2.13
C GLU A 173 -27.47 -35.96 1.79
N VAL A 174 -27.45 -36.37 0.51
CA VAL A 174 -26.53 -37.42 0.02
C VAL A 174 -25.08 -36.98 0.20
N PHE A 175 -24.74 -35.74 -0.16
CA PHE A 175 -23.40 -35.19 -0.01
C PHE A 175 -22.96 -35.16 1.47
N LEU A 176 -23.80 -34.64 2.36
CA LEU A 176 -23.53 -34.62 3.80
C LEU A 176 -23.34 -36.04 4.35
N ARG A 177 -24.19 -37.00 3.95
CA ARG A 177 -24.09 -38.40 4.40
C ARG A 177 -22.80 -39.07 3.94
N VAL A 178 -22.38 -38.84 2.71
CA VAL A 178 -21.08 -39.35 2.20
C VAL A 178 -19.92 -38.72 2.97
N GLY A 179 -20.03 -37.44 3.33
CA GLY A 179 -19.08 -36.76 4.20
C GLY A 179 -19.01 -37.33 5.62
N GLU A 180 -20.16 -37.62 6.24
CA GLU A 180 -20.24 -38.28 7.55
C GLU A 180 -19.57 -39.66 7.53
N LEU A 181 -19.90 -40.50 6.54
CA LEU A 181 -19.31 -41.84 6.39
C LEU A 181 -17.78 -41.76 6.18
N ALA A 182 -17.31 -40.77 5.41
CA ALA A 182 -15.87 -40.55 5.23
C ALA A 182 -15.17 -40.06 6.51
N ARG A 183 -15.86 -39.28 7.36
CA ARG A 183 -15.35 -38.91 8.70
C ARG A 183 -15.33 -40.12 9.64
N GLU A 184 -16.34 -40.97 9.61
CA GLU A 184 -16.40 -42.22 10.39
C GLU A 184 -15.25 -43.18 10.02
N GLU A 185 -14.96 -43.35 8.72
CA GLU A 185 -13.80 -44.13 8.23
C GLU A 185 -12.46 -43.56 8.73
N LYS A 186 -12.32 -42.22 8.80
CA LYS A 186 -11.14 -41.57 9.40
C LYS A 186 -11.06 -41.78 10.92
N TYR A 187 -12.19 -41.75 11.62
CA TYR A 187 -12.27 -41.97 13.06
C TYR A 187 -11.82 -43.38 13.47
N GLU A 188 -12.04 -44.39 12.62
CA GLU A 188 -11.49 -45.73 12.84
C GLU A 188 -9.98 -45.82 12.61
N PHE A 189 -9.41 -44.94 11.77
CA PHE A 189 -7.97 -44.86 11.50
C PHE A 189 -7.20 -44.02 12.56
N ASP A 190 -7.83 -42.98 13.13
CA ASP A 190 -7.21 -42.00 14.06
C ASP A 190 -7.39 -42.33 15.56
N LYS A 191 -7.65 -43.60 15.93
CA LYS A 191 -7.77 -44.04 17.35
C LYS A 191 -6.53 -43.79 18.25
N THR A 192 -5.47 -43.16 17.74
CA THR A 192 -4.29 -42.73 18.52
C THR A 192 -4.22 -41.24 18.91
N SER A 193 -5.23 -40.40 18.62
CA SER A 193 -5.24 -39.01 19.13
C SER A 193 -6.63 -38.49 19.49
N SER A 194 -6.84 -38.22 20.77
CA SER A 194 -8.09 -37.83 21.42
C SER A 194 -8.37 -36.32 21.31
N HIS A 195 -9.06 -35.83 20.26
CA HIS A 195 -9.45 -34.41 20.25
C HIS A 195 -10.77 -34.01 19.55
N SER A 196 -11.61 -34.93 19.11
CA SER A 196 -12.69 -34.60 18.16
C SER A 196 -14.12 -34.73 18.70
N LYS A 197 -14.34 -35.17 19.96
CA LYS A 197 -15.68 -35.26 20.57
C LYS A 197 -16.23 -33.94 21.13
N ASP A 198 -15.40 -32.90 21.29
CA ASP A 198 -15.80 -31.63 21.92
C ASP A 198 -16.50 -30.64 20.96
N GLN A 199 -16.40 -30.83 19.64
CA GLN A 199 -16.91 -29.89 18.64
C GLN A 199 -18.44 -29.81 18.59
N GLN A 200 -19.16 -30.94 18.71
CA GLN A 200 -20.63 -30.95 18.69
C GLN A 200 -21.28 -30.51 20.02
N HIS A 201 -20.57 -30.66 21.14
CA HIS A 201 -21.06 -30.23 22.45
C HIS A 201 -20.95 -28.70 22.67
N MET A 202 -19.93 -28.03 22.09
CA MET A 202 -19.75 -26.58 22.25
C MET A 202 -20.81 -25.73 21.54
N VAL A 203 -21.25 -26.10 20.33
CA VAL A 203 -22.25 -25.32 19.55
C VAL A 203 -23.62 -25.30 20.26
N ARG A 204 -23.98 -26.39 20.94
CA ARG A 204 -25.28 -26.55 21.60
C ARG A 204 -25.39 -25.83 22.95
N ASN A 205 -24.27 -25.57 23.65
CA ASN A 205 -24.27 -24.81 24.90
C ASN A 205 -24.35 -23.30 24.69
N ARG A 206 -24.06 -22.81 23.49
CA ARG A 206 -24.07 -21.38 23.17
C ARG A 206 -25.46 -20.75 23.13
N SER A 207 -26.51 -21.56 22.87
CA SER A 207 -27.88 -21.06 22.81
C SER A 207 -28.44 -20.62 24.17
N ASN A 208 -27.77 -20.95 25.28
CA ASN A 208 -28.30 -20.74 26.63
C ASN A 208 -27.51 -19.72 27.48
N GLU A 209 -26.28 -19.34 27.12
CA GLU A 209 -25.47 -18.39 27.89
C GLU A 209 -25.09 -17.18 27.04
N ALA A 210 -25.87 -16.09 27.16
CA ALA A 210 -25.40 -14.78 26.73
C ALA A 210 -24.12 -14.45 27.52
N LEU A 211 -23.01 -14.26 26.79
CA LEU A 211 -21.69 -13.92 27.34
C LEU A 211 -21.78 -12.66 28.20
N THR A 212 -21.93 -12.87 29.51
CA THR A 212 -22.15 -11.82 30.50
C THR A 212 -20.82 -11.29 31.02
N TYR A 213 -20.00 -10.73 30.13
CA TYR A 213 -18.81 -9.99 30.54
C TYR A 213 -19.01 -8.48 30.33
N LYS A 214 -18.54 -7.71 31.31
CA LYS A 214 -18.63 -6.25 31.28
C LYS A 214 -17.53 -5.69 30.38
N LYS A 215 -17.91 -5.20 29.20
CA LYS A 215 -17.01 -4.50 28.26
C LYS A 215 -16.30 -3.33 28.96
N ARG A 216 -15.00 -3.17 28.71
CA ARG A 216 -14.23 -2.02 29.21
C ARG A 216 -14.75 -0.72 28.58
N LYS A 217 -14.78 0.37 29.35
CA LYS A 217 -15.25 1.69 28.92
C LYS A 217 -14.26 2.77 29.34
N GLY A 218 -14.26 3.90 28.63
CA GLY A 218 -13.44 5.07 28.98
C GLY A 218 -11.95 4.87 28.70
N LEU A 219 -11.09 5.34 29.62
CA LEU A 219 -9.63 5.32 29.45
C LEU A 219 -9.03 3.89 29.31
N PRO A 220 -9.44 2.87 30.08
CA PRO A 220 -8.95 1.51 29.89
C PRO A 220 -9.23 0.94 28.50
N LEU A 221 -10.38 1.29 27.90
CA LEU A 221 -10.72 0.90 26.53
C LEU A 221 -9.82 1.62 25.53
N PHE A 222 -9.62 2.92 25.70
CA PHE A 222 -8.73 3.70 24.83
C PHE A 222 -7.31 3.14 24.82
N ILE A 223 -6.73 2.84 25.99
CA ILE A 223 -5.37 2.27 26.10
C ILE A 223 -5.29 0.91 25.39
N GLN A 224 -6.29 0.05 25.58
CA GLN A 224 -6.35 -1.27 24.93
C GLN A 224 -6.47 -1.15 23.41
N GLN A 225 -7.34 -0.26 22.92
CA GLN A 225 -7.51 0.03 21.49
C GLN A 225 -6.20 0.57 20.90
N PHE A 226 -5.61 1.59 21.53
CA PHE A 226 -4.36 2.21 21.10
C PHE A 226 -3.21 1.19 21.02
N LYS A 227 -2.99 0.41 22.09
CA LYS A 227 -1.96 -0.64 22.12
C LYS A 227 -2.16 -1.65 20.99
N SER A 228 -3.40 -2.06 20.73
CA SER A 228 -3.72 -3.04 19.68
C SER A 228 -3.47 -2.51 18.28
N LEU A 229 -3.79 -1.22 18.03
CA LEU A 229 -3.55 -0.56 16.75
C LEU A 229 -2.05 -0.33 16.51
N VAL A 230 -1.29 0.09 17.53
CA VAL A 230 0.18 0.21 17.45
C VAL A 230 0.80 -1.16 17.19
N PHE A 231 0.35 -2.21 17.88
CA PHE A 231 0.80 -3.58 17.63
C PHE A 231 0.53 -4.02 16.19
N LYS A 232 -0.68 -3.78 15.68
CA LYS A 232 -1.02 -4.04 14.27
C LYS A 232 -0.09 -3.31 13.30
N ARG A 233 0.14 -2.01 13.53
CA ARG A 233 1.03 -1.18 12.72
C ARG A 233 2.47 -1.71 12.75
N SER A 234 2.95 -2.15 13.91
CA SER A 234 4.28 -2.75 14.07
C SER A 234 4.44 -4.04 13.27
N LEU A 235 3.44 -4.92 13.32
CA LEU A 235 3.45 -6.19 12.58
C LEU A 235 3.51 -5.97 11.06
N PHE A 236 2.90 -4.91 10.54
CA PHE A 236 2.97 -4.58 9.12
C PHE A 236 4.43 -4.36 8.67
N ASN A 237 5.20 -3.59 9.45
CA ASN A 237 6.60 -3.29 9.12
C ASN A 237 7.48 -4.54 9.33
N PHE A 238 7.33 -5.25 10.44
CA PHE A 238 8.12 -6.47 10.71
C PHE A 238 7.88 -7.59 9.69
N ARG A 239 6.67 -7.67 9.10
CA ARG A 239 6.36 -8.67 8.06
C ARG A 239 6.74 -8.23 6.65
N ARG A 240 7.27 -7.01 6.47
CA ARG A 240 7.81 -6.47 5.22
C ARG A 240 9.23 -5.89 5.41
N PRO A 241 10.20 -6.69 5.89
CA PRO A 241 11.51 -6.18 6.26
C PRO A 241 12.32 -5.65 5.07
N ILE A 242 12.13 -6.23 3.88
CA ILE A 242 12.90 -5.85 2.67
C ILE A 242 12.66 -4.37 2.32
N THR A 243 11.39 -3.94 2.28
CA THR A 243 11.06 -2.54 1.96
C THR A 243 11.60 -1.61 3.04
N SER A 244 11.39 -1.93 4.33
CA SER A 244 11.89 -1.11 5.44
C SER A 244 13.42 -1.01 5.49
N ILE A 245 14.15 -2.08 5.15
CA ILE A 245 15.63 -2.06 5.08
C ILE A 245 16.10 -1.19 3.93
N ILE A 246 15.51 -1.33 2.73
CA ILE A 246 15.88 -0.51 1.57
C ILE A 246 15.73 0.98 1.88
N PHE A 247 14.62 1.37 2.51
CA PHE A 247 14.35 2.77 2.85
C PHE A 247 15.23 3.31 3.99
N LEU A 248 15.82 2.45 4.82
CA LEU A 248 16.79 2.83 5.85
C LEU A 248 18.22 2.93 5.29
N VAL A 249 18.60 2.01 4.40
CA VAL A 249 19.96 1.89 3.87
C VAL A 249 20.22 2.85 2.70
N LEU A 250 19.23 3.10 1.85
CA LEU A 250 19.39 4.01 0.71
C LEU A 250 19.86 5.42 1.12
N PRO A 251 19.26 6.10 2.12
CA PRO A 251 19.76 7.39 2.60
C PRO A 251 21.23 7.34 3.05
N ALA A 252 21.62 6.27 3.74
CA ALA A 252 22.99 6.06 4.22
C ALA A 252 23.99 5.89 3.06
N VAL A 253 23.64 5.11 2.05
CA VAL A 253 24.47 4.90 0.86
C VAL A 253 24.62 6.19 0.04
N LEU A 254 23.53 6.93 -0.15
CA LEU A 254 23.56 8.22 -0.85
C LEU A 254 24.42 9.23 -0.08
N MET A 255 24.30 9.28 1.24
CA MET A 255 25.12 10.14 2.09
C MET A 255 26.60 9.72 2.08
N TRP A 256 26.91 8.43 2.03
CA TRP A 256 28.29 7.97 1.87
C TRP A 256 28.87 8.43 0.52
N PHE A 257 28.08 8.33 -0.55
CA PHE A 257 28.48 8.79 -1.88
C PHE A 257 28.72 10.31 -1.96
N THR A 258 27.88 11.14 -1.32
CA THR A 258 28.05 12.62 -1.33
C THR A 258 29.40 13.04 -0.78
N MET A 259 29.71 12.53 0.41
CA MET A 259 30.84 12.97 1.23
C MET A 259 32.17 12.47 0.69
N LYS A 260 32.21 11.24 0.17
CA LYS A 260 33.42 10.67 -0.41
C LYS A 260 33.87 11.40 -1.69
N ASN A 261 32.92 11.80 -2.55
CA ASN A 261 33.24 12.24 -3.91
C ASN A 261 33.38 13.77 -4.08
N ASN A 262 32.66 14.58 -3.30
CA ASN A 262 32.56 16.03 -3.59
C ASN A 262 33.44 16.91 -2.72
N LEU A 263 33.91 16.42 -1.58
CA LEU A 263 34.62 17.24 -0.60
C LEU A 263 36.13 17.02 -0.61
N MET A 264 36.59 15.77 -0.77
CA MET A 264 38.02 15.47 -0.85
C MET A 264 38.70 16.19 -2.02
N ASN A 265 38.04 16.25 -3.18
CA ASN A 265 38.63 16.89 -4.37
C ASN A 265 38.60 18.42 -4.36
N ALA A 266 37.75 19.02 -3.51
CA ALA A 266 37.60 20.48 -3.46
C ALA A 266 38.35 21.12 -2.28
N MET A 267 38.59 20.37 -1.21
CA MET A 267 39.27 20.83 0.00
C MET A 267 40.76 20.48 0.02
N GLN A 268 41.15 19.36 -0.59
CA GLN A 268 42.55 19.04 -0.80
C GLN A 268 42.93 19.57 -2.18
N GLY A 269 43.56 20.75 -2.22
CA GLY A 269 44.36 21.12 -3.39
C GLY A 269 45.25 19.93 -3.70
N SER A 270 45.10 19.34 -4.89
CA SER A 270 45.83 18.13 -5.22
C SER A 270 47.32 18.40 -5.04
N GLN A 271 48.00 17.58 -4.24
CA GLN A 271 49.45 17.50 -4.27
C GLN A 271 49.82 16.84 -5.60
N ASP A 272 49.69 17.59 -6.69
CA ASP A 272 50.05 17.11 -8.02
C ASP A 272 51.54 16.79 -8.02
N PRO A 273 51.94 15.55 -8.34
CA PRO A 273 53.34 15.15 -8.27
C PRO A 273 54.20 15.90 -9.30
N PRO A 274 55.53 16.03 -9.07
CA PRO A 274 56.47 16.54 -10.07
C PRO A 274 56.29 15.84 -11.41
N LEU A 275 56.22 16.61 -12.50
CA LEU A 275 56.14 16.06 -13.85
C LEU A 275 57.40 16.42 -14.65
N THR A 276 58.22 15.41 -14.96
CA THR A 276 59.39 15.55 -15.85
C THR A 276 58.94 15.66 -17.30
N MET A 277 59.29 16.77 -17.95
CA MET A 277 58.88 17.10 -19.32
C MET A 277 59.65 16.27 -20.35
N GLN A 278 59.05 15.17 -20.78
CA GLN A 278 59.57 14.27 -21.80
C GLN A 278 58.52 14.00 -22.89
N LEU A 279 58.97 13.75 -24.11
CA LEU A 279 58.09 13.46 -25.23
C LEU A 279 57.31 12.14 -25.05
N SER A 280 57.88 11.20 -24.30
CA SER A 280 57.27 9.92 -23.91
C SER A 280 55.96 10.06 -23.11
N LEU A 281 55.71 11.23 -22.50
CA LEU A 281 54.43 11.54 -21.83
C LEU A 281 53.23 11.42 -22.77
N TYR A 282 53.44 11.61 -24.07
CA TYR A 282 52.41 11.53 -25.10
C TYR A 282 52.40 10.19 -25.85
N GLY A 283 53.12 9.18 -25.35
CA GLY A 283 53.32 7.90 -26.03
C GLY A 283 54.21 8.03 -27.27
N HIS A 284 54.04 7.14 -28.24
CA HIS A 284 54.87 7.12 -29.44
C HIS A 284 54.48 8.25 -30.42
N THR A 285 55.30 9.29 -30.49
CA THR A 285 55.04 10.47 -31.33
C THR A 285 56.01 10.55 -32.52
N SER A 286 55.69 11.39 -33.51
CA SER A 286 56.54 11.69 -34.66
C SER A 286 57.02 13.14 -34.59
N ALA A 287 58.30 13.34 -34.34
CA ALA A 287 58.94 14.64 -34.38
C ALA A 287 59.44 14.95 -35.80
N TYR A 288 59.27 16.20 -36.25
CA TYR A 288 59.70 16.62 -37.58
C TYR A 288 60.85 17.61 -37.49
N VAL A 289 61.89 17.42 -38.29
CA VAL A 289 63.09 18.28 -38.26
C VAL A 289 63.51 18.75 -39.65
N SER A 290 63.92 20.02 -39.78
CA SER A 290 64.53 20.59 -40.99
C SER A 290 65.80 21.36 -40.63
N GLY A 291 66.81 21.40 -41.51
CA GLY A 291 68.12 22.03 -41.27
C GLY A 291 69.35 21.21 -41.71
N PRO A 292 70.59 21.55 -41.28
CA PRO A 292 71.81 20.85 -41.68
C PRO A 292 71.93 19.44 -41.06
N GLU A 293 72.53 18.50 -41.80
CA GLU A 293 72.56 17.05 -41.46
C GLU A 293 73.16 16.77 -40.07
N ASN A 294 74.16 17.54 -39.64
CA ASN A 294 74.79 17.40 -38.33
C ASN A 294 73.78 17.67 -37.18
N LEU A 295 72.98 18.74 -37.27
CA LEU A 295 72.00 19.07 -36.23
C LEU A 295 70.76 18.16 -36.30
N GLN A 296 70.36 17.77 -37.51
CA GLN A 296 69.26 16.83 -37.70
C GLN A 296 69.58 15.47 -37.06
N SER A 297 70.80 14.96 -37.24
CA SER A 297 71.20 13.68 -36.66
C SER A 297 71.21 13.71 -35.13
N ILE A 298 71.69 14.80 -34.51
CA ILE A 298 71.66 14.99 -33.05
C ILE A 298 70.22 15.07 -32.52
N TYR A 299 69.37 15.85 -33.18
CA TYR A 299 67.95 15.96 -32.81
C TYR A 299 67.23 14.60 -32.96
N SER A 300 67.54 13.85 -34.02
CA SER A 300 66.98 12.51 -34.25
C SER A 300 67.34 11.53 -33.13
N GLN A 301 68.58 11.57 -32.65
CA GLN A 301 69.01 10.73 -31.53
C GLN A 301 68.27 11.08 -30.23
N LEU A 302 68.01 12.37 -29.98
CA LEU A 302 67.25 12.82 -28.81
C LEU A 302 65.78 12.38 -28.87
N VAL A 303 65.15 12.43 -30.05
CA VAL A 303 63.77 11.96 -30.26
C VAL A 303 63.68 10.45 -30.04
N ILE A 304 64.62 9.67 -30.60
CA ILE A 304 64.65 8.21 -30.45
C ILE A 304 64.92 7.81 -28.99
N GLN A 305 65.76 8.55 -28.27
CA GLN A 305 65.98 8.34 -26.82
C GLN A 305 64.72 8.51 -25.98
N GLN A 306 63.68 9.18 -26.50
CA GLN A 306 62.40 9.39 -25.83
C GLN A 306 61.25 8.54 -26.42
N ASP A 307 61.59 7.42 -27.09
CA ASP A 307 60.64 6.43 -27.64
C ASP A 307 59.69 6.98 -28.72
N SER A 308 60.23 7.87 -29.57
CA SER A 308 59.51 8.52 -30.66
C SER A 308 60.23 8.40 -32.00
N SER A 309 59.48 8.52 -33.09
CA SER A 309 60.03 8.51 -34.45
C SER A 309 60.41 9.92 -34.92
N ASN A 310 61.52 10.04 -35.64
CA ASN A 310 61.94 11.30 -36.27
C ASN A 310 61.74 11.27 -37.78
N VAL A 311 61.28 12.39 -38.35
CA VAL A 311 61.09 12.57 -39.80
C VAL A 311 61.84 13.82 -40.26
N SER A 312 62.89 13.66 -41.07
CA SER A 312 63.61 14.77 -41.69
C SER A 312 62.84 15.32 -42.90
N VAL A 313 62.57 16.62 -42.92
CA VAL A 313 61.89 17.32 -44.01
C VAL A 313 62.91 18.13 -44.81
N LYS A 314 62.93 17.96 -46.14
CA LYS A 314 63.71 18.80 -47.05
C LYS A 314 62.83 19.96 -47.54
N GLY A 315 63.13 21.19 -47.11
CA GLY A 315 62.38 22.40 -47.49
C GLY A 315 61.63 23.06 -46.32
N ASP A 316 60.54 23.78 -46.62
CA ASP A 316 59.72 24.48 -45.63
C ASP A 316 58.96 23.51 -44.72
N LEU A 317 59.38 23.45 -43.46
CA LEU A 317 58.82 22.59 -42.41
C LEU A 317 57.35 22.94 -42.12
N VAL A 318 56.99 24.22 -42.13
CA VAL A 318 55.63 24.65 -41.79
C VAL A 318 54.66 24.21 -42.88
N ALA A 319 55.03 24.34 -44.15
CA ALA A 319 54.24 23.83 -45.28
C ALA A 319 54.05 22.30 -45.23
N ALA A 320 55.08 21.54 -44.85
CA ALA A 320 54.98 20.08 -44.69
C ALA A 320 54.03 19.68 -43.55
N LEU A 321 54.11 20.37 -42.41
CA LEU A 321 53.21 20.17 -41.28
C LEU A 321 51.76 20.54 -41.62
N MET A 322 51.54 21.65 -42.35
CA MET A 322 50.22 22.03 -42.84
C MET A 322 49.64 20.99 -43.80
N LYS A 323 50.45 20.43 -44.70
CA LYS A 323 50.02 19.35 -45.60
C LYS A 323 49.56 18.11 -44.83
N ILE A 324 50.30 17.70 -43.80
CA ILE A 324 49.90 16.59 -42.92
C ILE A 324 48.59 16.93 -42.18
N GLY A 325 48.45 18.18 -41.72
CA GLY A 325 47.22 18.67 -41.11
C GLY A 325 46.01 18.59 -42.04
N VAL A 326 46.18 18.86 -43.34
CA VAL A 326 45.12 18.76 -44.36
C VAL A 326 44.81 17.31 -44.72
N GLU A 327 45.83 16.47 -44.89
CA GLU A 327 45.66 15.05 -45.28
C GLU A 327 45.09 14.20 -44.15
N ASN A 328 45.53 14.43 -42.91
CA ASN A 328 45.08 13.67 -41.74
C ASN A 328 45.17 14.49 -40.45
N VAL A 329 44.10 15.24 -40.17
CA VAL A 329 43.93 16.04 -38.96
C VAL A 329 44.11 15.20 -37.68
N ALA A 330 43.61 13.96 -37.65
CA ALA A 330 43.69 13.11 -36.46
C ALA A 330 45.14 12.75 -36.13
N ARG A 331 45.94 12.37 -37.13
CA ARG A 331 47.38 12.09 -36.98
C ARG A 331 48.13 13.35 -36.55
N TYR A 332 47.84 14.50 -37.16
CA TYR A 332 48.44 15.77 -36.79
C TYR A 332 48.18 16.12 -35.31
N LYS A 333 46.93 15.98 -34.84
CA LYS A 333 46.57 16.31 -33.45
C LYS A 333 47.18 15.39 -32.40
N THR A 334 47.37 14.12 -32.71
CA THR A 334 47.73 13.08 -31.72
C THR A 334 49.20 12.67 -31.76
N HIS A 335 49.81 12.62 -32.93
CA HIS A 335 51.18 12.09 -33.10
C HIS A 335 52.21 13.17 -33.39
N VAL A 336 51.81 14.36 -33.84
CA VAL A 336 52.74 15.47 -34.13
C VAL A 336 52.73 16.46 -32.97
N ILE A 337 53.64 16.28 -32.02
CA ILE A 337 53.69 17.08 -30.79
C ILE A 337 54.77 18.17 -30.85
N VAL A 338 55.93 17.84 -31.42
CA VAL A 338 57.11 18.73 -31.50
C VAL A 338 57.71 18.70 -32.89
N ALA A 339 58.28 19.83 -33.32
CA ALA A 339 59.09 19.92 -34.53
C ALA A 339 60.19 20.99 -34.38
N ALA A 340 61.28 20.88 -35.13
CA ALA A 340 62.42 21.79 -35.03
C ALA A 340 62.93 22.21 -36.41
N ASN A 341 63.21 23.50 -36.58
CA ASN A 341 63.83 24.05 -37.78
C ASN A 341 65.16 24.71 -37.42
N PHE A 342 66.25 24.29 -38.06
CA PHE A 342 67.59 24.86 -37.87
C PHE A 342 68.01 25.59 -39.15
N GLU A 343 68.17 26.91 -39.07
CA GLU A 343 68.54 27.76 -40.21
C GLU A 343 70.02 28.17 -40.11
N GLU A 344 70.82 27.74 -41.08
CA GLU A 344 72.29 27.90 -41.06
C GLU A 344 72.74 29.33 -41.41
N THR A 345 71.96 30.05 -42.24
CA THR A 345 72.24 31.42 -42.68
C THR A 345 72.14 32.45 -41.56
N ASN A 346 71.11 32.33 -40.71
CA ASN A 346 70.83 33.27 -39.61
C ASN A 346 71.30 32.75 -38.24
N LYS A 347 71.84 31.52 -38.16
CA LYS A 347 72.15 30.81 -36.91
C LYS A 347 70.96 30.79 -35.94
N THR A 348 69.76 30.69 -36.48
CA THR A 348 68.50 30.65 -35.75
C THR A 348 67.99 29.22 -35.65
N ALA A 349 67.48 28.85 -34.49
CA ALA A 349 66.85 27.56 -34.24
C ALA A 349 65.43 27.82 -33.73
N THR A 350 64.44 27.25 -34.40
CA THR A 350 63.02 27.47 -34.12
C THR A 350 62.39 26.16 -33.66
N ALA A 351 61.85 26.14 -32.45
CA ALA A 351 61.02 25.05 -31.95
C ALA A 351 59.54 25.32 -32.27
N LEU A 352 58.89 24.34 -32.88
CA LEU A 352 57.46 24.31 -33.12
C LEU A 352 56.82 23.29 -32.17
N TYR A 353 55.66 23.64 -31.62
CA TYR A 353 54.91 22.80 -30.71
C TYR A 353 53.44 22.76 -31.07
N ASN A 354 52.77 21.68 -30.70
CA ASN A 354 51.34 21.53 -30.89
C ASN A 354 50.56 22.15 -29.71
N GLY A 355 49.84 23.25 -29.97
CA GLY A 355 49.07 23.98 -28.94
C GLY A 355 47.91 23.21 -28.30
N LEU A 356 47.56 22.02 -28.79
CA LEU A 356 46.56 21.16 -28.14
C LEU A 356 47.15 20.32 -26.99
N ALA A 357 48.46 20.09 -27.00
CA ALA A 357 49.14 19.31 -25.97
C ALA A 357 49.63 20.24 -24.86
N TYR A 358 49.07 20.11 -23.65
CA TYR A 358 49.29 21.00 -22.50
C TYR A 358 50.77 21.28 -22.16
N HIS A 359 51.67 20.31 -22.38
CA HIS A 359 53.09 20.40 -22.03
C HIS A 359 54.02 20.37 -23.26
N SER A 360 53.50 20.50 -24.48
CA SER A 360 54.31 20.42 -25.71
C SER A 360 55.30 21.57 -25.86
N ALA A 361 54.95 22.77 -25.39
CA ALA A 361 55.81 23.96 -25.45
C ALA A 361 57.11 23.81 -24.62
N PRO A 362 57.07 23.45 -23.32
CA PRO A 362 58.31 23.23 -22.58
C PRO A 362 59.10 22.03 -23.09
N ILE A 363 58.44 20.97 -23.59
CA ILE A 363 59.12 19.81 -24.18
C ILE A 363 59.87 20.20 -25.46
N SER A 364 59.24 20.94 -26.37
CA SER A 364 59.85 21.34 -27.65
C SER A 364 61.08 22.23 -27.44
N VAL A 365 61.01 23.16 -26.48
CA VAL A 365 62.16 24.00 -26.09
C VAL A 365 63.26 23.14 -25.47
N ASN A 366 62.92 22.22 -24.55
CA ASN A 366 63.92 21.34 -23.91
C ASN A 366 64.62 20.43 -24.94
N MET A 367 63.89 19.93 -25.94
CA MET A 367 64.49 19.13 -27.01
C MET A 367 65.42 19.95 -27.90
N LEU A 368 65.03 21.19 -28.23
CA LEU A 368 65.85 22.09 -29.03
C LEU A 368 67.15 22.49 -28.30
N THR A 369 67.06 22.86 -27.02
CA THR A 369 68.23 23.25 -26.22
C THR A 369 69.20 22.08 -26.03
N ASN A 370 68.69 20.86 -25.81
CA ASN A 370 69.52 19.66 -25.76
C ASN A 370 70.25 19.37 -27.08
N ALA A 371 69.58 19.60 -28.23
CA ALA A 371 70.21 19.43 -29.53
C ALA A 371 71.33 20.46 -29.76
N LEU A 372 71.11 21.72 -29.38
CA LEU A 372 72.13 22.77 -29.44
C LEU A 372 73.29 22.52 -28.47
N LEU A 373 73.01 22.00 -27.27
CA LEU A 373 74.02 21.66 -26.27
C LEU A 373 74.94 20.54 -26.78
N ARG A 374 74.37 19.47 -27.33
CA ARG A 374 75.13 18.35 -27.92
C ARG A 374 75.89 18.76 -29.18
N SER A 375 75.39 19.73 -29.95
CA SER A 375 76.10 20.26 -31.12
C SER A 375 77.35 21.06 -30.76
N ASN A 376 77.38 21.74 -29.61
CA ASN A 376 78.49 22.60 -29.19
C ASN A 376 79.43 21.93 -28.17
N SER A 377 79.06 20.78 -27.62
CA SER A 377 79.88 20.01 -26.69
C SER A 377 80.66 18.91 -27.40
N ARG A 378 81.88 18.61 -26.92
CA ARG A 378 82.72 17.52 -27.47
C ARG A 378 82.31 16.12 -26.99
N THR A 379 81.29 16.03 -26.13
CA THR A 379 80.83 14.81 -25.45
C THR A 379 79.31 14.68 -25.56
N SER A 380 78.82 13.51 -25.97
CA SER A 380 77.38 13.22 -26.20
C SER A 380 76.53 13.10 -24.93
N ASP A 381 77.16 13.04 -23.76
CA ASP A 381 76.48 12.62 -22.51
C ASP A 381 75.80 13.76 -21.76
N ASN A 382 76.05 15.02 -22.16
CA ASN A 382 75.42 16.17 -21.52
C ASN A 382 73.95 16.27 -21.95
N SER A 383 73.04 16.36 -20.98
CA SER A 383 71.62 16.59 -21.20
C SER A 383 71.00 17.46 -20.10
N ILE A 384 69.96 18.20 -20.46
CA ILE A 384 69.16 19.06 -19.62
C ILE A 384 67.79 18.39 -19.45
N THR A 385 67.35 18.22 -18.21
CA THR A 385 66.01 17.75 -17.87
C THR A 385 65.19 18.89 -17.30
N VAL A 386 63.97 19.07 -17.79
CA VAL A 386 63.03 20.08 -17.28
C VAL A 386 61.93 19.36 -16.50
N THR A 387 61.68 19.79 -15.28
CA THR A 387 60.60 19.26 -14.43
C THR A 387 59.67 20.40 -14.07
N ASN A 388 58.37 20.21 -14.29
CA ASN A 388 57.36 21.09 -13.73
C ASN A 388 57.02 20.59 -12.32
N GLN A 389 57.41 21.37 -11.32
CA GLN A 389 57.06 21.15 -9.92
C GLN A 389 55.96 22.15 -9.57
N PRO A 390 54.71 21.70 -9.37
CA PRO A 390 53.68 22.54 -8.78
C PRO A 390 54.15 23.03 -7.40
N LEU A 391 53.86 24.30 -7.10
CA LEU A 391 54.13 24.86 -5.78
C LEU A 391 53.20 24.21 -4.75
N ASP A 392 53.77 23.68 -3.66
CA ASP A 392 52.99 23.15 -2.53
C ASP A 392 52.18 24.28 -1.89
N LEU A 393 50.87 24.26 -2.16
CA LEU A 393 49.90 25.27 -1.72
C LEU A 393 49.49 25.12 -0.26
N GLU A 394 49.98 24.11 0.48
CA GLU A 394 49.64 23.90 1.90
C GLU A 394 50.08 25.06 2.80
N ASN A 395 51.13 25.80 2.42
CA ASN A 395 51.68 26.90 3.24
C ASN A 395 51.32 28.30 2.73
N PHE A 396 50.65 28.41 1.58
CA PHE A 396 50.18 29.68 1.05
C PHE A 396 48.66 29.76 1.22
N ALA A 397 48.13 30.95 1.47
CA ALA A 397 46.72 31.24 1.78
C ALA A 397 45.67 30.82 0.71
N GLY A 398 46.04 29.97 -0.26
CA GLY A 398 45.26 29.54 -1.41
C GLY A 398 44.20 28.48 -1.11
N ALA A 399 44.36 27.58 -0.13
CA ALA A 399 43.31 26.63 0.24
C ALA A 399 42.01 27.35 0.68
N CYS A 400 42.15 28.49 1.36
CA CYS A 400 41.03 29.35 1.76
C CYS A 400 40.41 30.14 0.59
N SER A 401 41.15 30.33 -0.50
CA SER A 401 40.64 30.92 -1.75
C SER A 401 39.95 29.90 -2.68
N GLN A 402 40.07 28.59 -2.42
CA GLN A 402 39.34 27.55 -3.15
C GLN A 402 37.95 27.26 -2.54
N LEU A 403 37.74 27.64 -1.27
CA LEU A 403 36.42 27.87 -0.67
C LEU A 403 35.76 29.16 -1.23
N ASN A 404 35.83 29.34 -2.55
CA ASN A 404 35.03 30.34 -3.24
C ASN A 404 33.55 29.94 -3.19
N GLU A 405 32.66 30.92 -3.30
CA GLU A 405 31.20 30.70 -3.21
C GLU A 405 30.72 29.53 -4.09
N VAL A 406 31.30 29.34 -5.28
CA VAL A 406 30.95 28.25 -6.20
C VAL A 406 31.13 26.86 -5.57
N THR A 407 32.22 26.63 -4.82
CA THR A 407 32.49 25.34 -4.16
C THR A 407 31.51 25.10 -3.01
N LEU A 408 31.20 26.15 -2.25
CA LEU A 408 30.17 26.13 -1.20
C LEU A 408 28.77 25.85 -1.78
N TRP A 409 28.46 26.41 -2.95
CA TRP A 409 27.22 26.15 -3.66
C TRP A 409 27.12 24.72 -4.19
N MET A 410 28.19 24.20 -4.78
CA MET A 410 28.24 22.83 -5.27
C MET A 410 28.07 21.81 -4.13
N THR A 411 28.70 22.07 -2.98
CA THR A 411 28.52 21.22 -1.79
C THR A 411 27.08 21.33 -1.24
N ALA A 412 26.52 22.54 -1.09
CA ALA A 412 25.14 22.72 -0.67
C ALA A 412 24.13 22.03 -1.61
N LEU A 413 24.37 22.09 -2.94
CA LEU A 413 23.54 21.44 -3.96
C LEU A 413 23.56 19.91 -3.83
N VAL A 414 24.74 19.32 -3.59
CA VAL A 414 24.90 17.87 -3.40
C VAL A 414 24.19 17.39 -2.14
N TRP A 415 24.24 18.17 -1.06
CA TRP A 415 23.52 17.85 0.18
C TRP A 415 22.01 18.00 0.05
N LEU A 416 21.55 19.03 -0.66
CA LEU A 416 20.13 19.25 -0.96
C LEU A 416 19.53 18.13 -1.82
N THR A 417 20.33 17.54 -2.71
CA THR A 417 19.86 16.43 -3.55
C THR A 417 19.80 15.13 -2.74
N LEU A 418 20.87 14.73 -2.07
CA LEU A 418 20.99 13.34 -1.62
C LEU A 418 20.42 13.05 -0.21
N LEU A 419 20.53 13.97 0.75
CA LEU A 419 19.99 13.76 2.10
C LEU A 419 18.45 13.87 2.17
N PRO A 420 17.81 14.90 1.59
CA PRO A 420 16.34 14.97 1.50
C PRO A 420 15.71 13.84 0.71
N ILE A 421 16.35 13.33 -0.35
CA ILE A 421 15.83 12.17 -1.10
C ILE A 421 15.69 10.97 -0.17
N GLY A 422 16.71 10.68 0.64
CA GLY A 422 16.65 9.59 1.61
C GLY A 422 15.45 9.71 2.55
N VAL A 423 15.28 10.88 3.17
CA VAL A 423 14.16 11.16 4.09
C VAL A 423 12.80 11.02 3.38
N ARG A 424 12.66 11.50 2.14
CA ARG A 424 11.43 11.37 1.33
C ARG A 424 11.07 9.93 1.03
N THR A 425 12.06 9.06 0.81
CA THR A 425 11.78 7.64 0.55
C THR A 425 11.16 6.95 1.77
N ILE A 426 11.62 7.29 2.98
CA ILE A 426 11.02 6.80 4.23
C ILE A 426 9.56 7.26 4.33
N LEU A 427 9.29 8.55 4.07
CA LEU A 427 7.92 9.08 4.09
C LEU A 427 7.03 8.40 3.04
N THR A 428 7.57 8.06 1.87
CA THR A 428 6.80 7.39 0.82
C THR A 428 6.30 6.01 1.24
N ASP A 429 7.09 5.24 2.01
CA ASP A 429 6.69 3.93 2.54
C ASP A 429 5.52 4.04 3.54
N ILE A 430 5.50 5.11 4.35
CA ILE A 430 4.45 5.36 5.34
C ILE A 430 3.06 5.46 4.70
N ILE A 431 2.95 5.96 3.46
CA ILE A 431 1.68 6.06 2.71
C ILE A 431 1.01 4.70 2.54
N SER A 432 1.80 3.64 2.36
CA SER A 432 1.27 2.35 1.93
C SER A 432 0.28 1.75 2.93
N TYR A 433 0.52 1.93 4.23
CA TYR A 433 -0.33 1.33 5.26
C TYR A 433 -1.72 1.98 5.34
N PRO A 434 -1.86 3.31 5.60
CA PRO A 434 -3.18 3.93 5.63
C PRO A 434 -3.93 3.81 4.30
N HIS A 435 -3.21 3.80 3.18
CA HIS A 435 -3.81 3.59 1.86
C HIS A 435 -4.41 2.18 1.73
N ASN A 436 -3.65 1.13 2.06
CA ASN A 436 -4.12 -0.26 1.96
C ASN A 436 -5.29 -0.51 2.93
N GLU A 437 -5.28 0.08 4.13
CA GLU A 437 -6.40 -0.04 5.06
C GLU A 437 -7.69 0.64 4.57
N ARG A 438 -7.56 1.73 3.82
CA ARG A 438 -8.68 2.43 3.20
C ARG A 438 -9.23 1.65 2.02
N THR A 439 -8.38 1.18 1.11
CA THR A 439 -8.83 0.47 -0.11
C THR A 439 -9.39 -0.91 0.18
N SER A 440 -8.91 -1.57 1.24
CA SER A 440 -9.47 -2.84 1.73
C SER A 440 -10.69 -2.65 2.63
N ASN A 441 -11.11 -1.42 2.95
CA ASN A 441 -12.13 -1.12 3.97
C ASN A 441 -11.84 -1.68 5.38
N ALA A 442 -10.63 -2.19 5.64
CA ALA A 442 -10.23 -2.68 6.95
C ALA A 442 -10.28 -1.56 8.01
N LYS A 443 -10.00 -0.30 7.62
CA LYS A 443 -10.13 0.85 8.51
C LYS A 443 -11.57 1.07 8.95
N GLN A 444 -12.51 0.98 8.03
CA GLN A 444 -13.93 1.20 8.33
C GLN A 444 -14.46 0.13 9.29
N LEU A 445 -14.09 -1.14 9.07
CA LEU A 445 -14.42 -2.22 9.99
C LEU A 445 -13.85 -1.98 11.40
N GLN A 446 -12.66 -1.40 11.52
CA GLN A 446 -12.11 -0.99 12.83
C GLN A 446 -12.92 0.16 13.45
N LEU A 447 -13.33 1.16 12.67
CA LEU A 447 -14.16 2.26 13.19
C LEU A 447 -15.55 1.77 13.66
N MET A 448 -16.10 0.73 13.02
CA MET A 448 -17.34 0.05 13.45
C MET A 448 -17.21 -0.68 14.79
N THR A 449 -16.00 -0.97 15.25
CA THR A 449 -15.80 -1.52 16.62
C THR A 449 -15.87 -0.46 17.72
N GLY A 450 -16.09 0.82 17.34
CA GLY A 450 -16.15 1.96 18.28
C GLY A 450 -14.82 2.68 18.48
N VAL A 451 -13.80 2.39 17.67
CA VAL A 451 -12.54 3.13 17.65
C VAL A 451 -12.77 4.53 17.09
N ALA A 452 -12.30 5.57 17.78
CA ALA A 452 -12.33 6.93 17.26
C ALA A 452 -11.28 7.14 16.15
N PRO A 453 -11.58 7.89 15.07
CA PRO A 453 -10.59 8.18 14.02
C PRO A 453 -9.30 8.81 14.55
N THR A 454 -9.40 9.63 15.60
CA THR A 454 -8.25 10.23 16.27
C THR A 454 -7.31 9.20 16.90
N THR A 455 -7.87 8.13 17.48
CA THR A 455 -7.08 7.04 18.10
C THR A 455 -6.32 6.25 17.03
N TYR A 456 -6.96 6.01 15.88
CA TYR A 456 -6.33 5.37 14.73
C TYR A 456 -5.14 6.16 14.20
N TRP A 457 -5.33 7.45 13.93
CA TRP A 457 -4.25 8.30 13.39
C TRP A 457 -3.13 8.54 14.40
N LEU A 458 -3.45 8.68 15.68
CA LEU A 458 -2.45 8.78 16.74
C LEU A 458 -1.60 7.51 16.84
N ALA A 459 -2.22 6.33 16.76
CA ALA A 459 -1.50 5.05 16.78
C ALA A 459 -0.56 4.90 15.56
N CYS A 460 -1.01 5.32 14.37
CA CYS A 460 -0.15 5.35 13.19
C CYS A 460 1.01 6.33 13.39
N PHE A 461 0.71 7.57 13.80
CA PHE A 461 1.69 8.63 13.95
C PHE A 461 2.79 8.29 14.94
N VAL A 462 2.43 7.77 16.13
CA VAL A 462 3.42 7.42 17.17
C VAL A 462 4.41 6.38 16.67
N TRP A 463 3.92 5.35 15.98
CA TRP A 463 4.78 4.28 15.46
C TRP A 463 5.63 4.76 14.26
N ASP A 464 5.02 5.53 13.36
CA ASP A 464 5.69 6.06 12.17
C ASP A 464 6.78 7.06 12.56
N TYR A 465 6.51 7.92 13.54
CA TYR A 465 7.48 8.85 14.11
C TYR A 465 8.63 8.13 14.81
N LEU A 466 8.35 7.05 15.54
CA LEU A 466 9.39 6.23 16.17
C LEU A 466 10.38 5.66 15.13
N ILE A 467 9.86 5.08 14.04
CA ILE A 467 10.70 4.52 12.98
C ILE A 467 11.48 5.61 12.25
N TYR A 468 10.83 6.73 11.97
CA TYR A 468 11.47 7.89 11.36
C TYR A 468 12.63 8.40 12.25
N MET A 469 12.41 8.53 13.56
CA MET A 469 13.45 8.97 14.50
C MET A 469 14.61 7.96 14.58
N ILE A 470 14.34 6.65 14.57
CA ILE A 470 15.39 5.63 14.51
C ILE A 470 16.22 5.79 13.23
N ALA A 471 15.58 6.06 12.09
CA ALA A 471 16.28 6.30 10.83
C ALA A 471 17.13 7.59 10.88
N CYS A 472 16.63 8.68 11.46
CA CYS A 472 17.40 9.92 11.62
C CYS A 472 18.61 9.72 12.54
N VAL A 473 18.45 9.02 13.66
CA VAL A 473 19.57 8.71 14.57
C VAL A 473 20.61 7.82 13.87
N PHE A 474 20.16 6.81 13.11
CA PHE A 474 21.05 5.97 12.32
C PHE A 474 21.84 6.78 11.29
N LEU A 475 21.20 7.72 10.58
CA LEU A 475 21.89 8.62 9.65
C LEU A 475 22.93 9.51 10.36
N LEU A 476 22.59 10.03 11.53
CA LEU A 476 23.51 10.85 12.33
C LEU A 476 24.73 10.06 12.82
N LEU A 477 24.55 8.79 13.19
CA LEU A 477 25.64 7.90 13.61
C LEU A 477 26.60 7.55 12.47
N LEU A 478 26.15 7.63 11.22
CA LEU A 478 26.99 7.39 10.05
C LEU A 478 27.85 8.60 9.68
N ILE A 479 27.44 9.83 10.03
CA ILE A 479 28.17 11.05 9.66
C ILE A 479 29.64 11.02 10.08
N PRO A 480 30.02 10.69 11.34
CA PRO A 480 31.42 10.66 11.74
C PRO A 480 32.26 9.60 11.00
N VAL A 481 31.63 8.51 10.53
CA VAL A 481 32.32 7.44 9.79
C VAL A 481 32.61 7.88 8.35
N VAL A 482 31.73 8.71 7.80
CA VAL A 482 31.74 9.14 6.41
C VAL A 482 32.50 10.46 6.23
N ASP A 483 32.44 11.36 7.21
CA ASP A 483 33.07 12.68 7.20
C ASP A 483 34.57 12.59 7.48
N THR A 484 35.33 12.28 6.43
CA THR A 484 36.81 12.27 6.47
C THR A 484 37.44 13.66 6.60
N SER A 485 36.64 14.71 6.39
CA SER A 485 37.12 16.10 6.29
C SER A 485 36.83 16.93 7.54
N ASN A 486 36.19 16.33 8.56
CA ASN A 486 35.75 16.98 9.80
C ASN A 486 34.95 18.27 9.55
N ILE A 487 33.98 18.22 8.63
CA ILE A 487 33.01 19.32 8.45
C ILE A 487 32.16 19.46 9.73
N PHE A 488 31.64 18.33 10.23
CA PHE A 488 30.89 18.29 11.47
C PHE A 488 31.88 18.17 12.62
N TYR A 489 31.93 19.18 13.48
CA TYR A 489 32.91 19.21 14.57
C TYR A 489 32.28 19.47 15.94
N GLU A 490 31.38 20.44 16.03
CA GLU A 490 30.73 20.75 17.29
C GLU A 490 29.50 19.86 17.50
N ALA A 491 29.23 19.49 18.74
CA ALA A 491 27.97 18.80 19.10
C ALA A 491 26.72 19.60 18.68
N LYS A 492 26.86 20.93 18.54
CA LYS A 492 25.81 21.82 18.03
C LYS A 492 25.43 21.54 16.58
N ASP A 493 26.40 21.19 15.73
CA ASP A 493 26.17 20.94 14.30
C ASP A 493 25.27 19.70 14.12
N TYR A 494 25.57 18.63 14.86
CA TYR A 494 24.74 17.43 14.94
C TYR A 494 23.37 17.71 15.55
N GLY A 495 23.32 18.51 16.62
CA GLY A 495 22.08 18.87 17.31
C GLY A 495 21.11 19.65 16.42
N VAL A 496 21.61 20.60 15.63
CA VAL A 496 20.77 21.38 14.69
C VAL A 496 20.25 20.50 13.56
N LEU A 497 21.08 19.62 13.00
CA LEU A 497 20.63 18.68 11.97
C LEU A 497 19.55 17.72 12.51
N LEU A 498 19.75 17.18 13.72
CA LEU A 498 18.73 16.35 14.39
C LEU A 498 17.44 17.13 14.62
N LEU A 499 17.53 18.40 15.04
CA LEU A 499 16.35 19.25 15.26
C LEU A 499 15.57 19.48 13.96
N ILE A 500 16.25 19.81 12.86
CA ILE A 500 15.62 19.98 11.54
C ILE A 500 14.90 18.69 11.14
N LEU A 501 15.58 17.55 11.23
CA LEU A 501 15.02 16.26 10.85
C LEU A 501 13.86 15.84 11.76
N ALA A 502 13.95 16.05 13.07
CA ALA A 502 12.92 15.69 14.04
C ALA A 502 11.64 16.53 13.86
N LEU A 503 11.77 17.84 13.64
CA LEU A 503 10.64 18.72 13.34
C LEU A 503 10.02 18.40 11.98
N HIS A 504 10.85 18.07 10.98
CA HIS A 504 10.36 17.56 9.70
C HIS A 504 9.61 16.23 9.85
N GLY A 505 9.99 15.35 10.77
CA GLY A 505 9.24 14.12 11.04
C GLY A 505 7.78 14.40 11.43
N VAL A 506 7.56 15.37 12.32
CA VAL A 506 6.21 15.71 12.82
C VAL A 506 5.32 16.26 11.69
N SER A 507 5.84 17.23 10.93
CA SER A 507 5.11 17.89 9.85
C SER A 507 5.04 17.04 8.57
N GLY A 508 6.15 16.42 8.20
CA GLY A 508 6.29 15.56 7.02
C GLY A 508 5.40 14.33 7.07
N ILE A 509 5.36 13.58 8.19
CA ILE A 509 4.47 12.41 8.33
C ILE A 509 3.00 12.84 8.23
N SER A 510 2.63 13.94 8.89
CA SER A 510 1.28 14.49 8.84
C SER A 510 0.86 14.89 7.42
N ASN A 511 1.75 15.56 6.68
CA ASN A 511 1.53 15.90 5.26
C ASN A 511 1.33 14.64 4.41
N THR A 512 2.19 13.64 4.60
CA THR A 512 2.17 12.38 3.85
C THR A 512 0.84 11.61 4.00
N TYR A 513 0.20 11.65 5.17
CA TYR A 513 -1.09 10.99 5.37
C TYR A 513 -2.20 11.53 4.47
N LEU A 514 -2.16 12.80 4.04
CA LEU A 514 -3.14 13.33 3.08
C LEU A 514 -3.07 12.62 1.73
N TYR A 515 -1.88 12.20 1.30
CA TYR A 515 -1.69 11.49 0.04
C TYR A 515 -2.23 10.05 0.10
N SER A 516 -2.44 9.47 1.29
CA SER A 516 -3.06 8.15 1.43
C SER A 516 -4.52 8.10 0.93
N PHE A 517 -5.20 9.26 0.87
CA PHE A 517 -6.54 9.40 0.32
C PHE A 517 -6.57 9.47 -1.21
N LEU A 518 -5.42 9.71 -1.86
CA LEU A 518 -5.31 9.83 -3.31
C LEU A 518 -5.12 8.45 -3.97
N GLY A 519 -5.58 8.34 -5.21
CA GLY A 519 -5.39 7.15 -6.04
C GLY A 519 -6.21 5.92 -5.63
N LYS A 520 -6.24 4.93 -6.52
CA LYS A 520 -6.85 3.61 -6.30
C LYS A 520 -5.84 2.55 -5.84
N SER A 521 -4.54 2.75 -6.12
CA SER A 521 -3.46 1.84 -5.76
C SER A 521 -2.40 2.56 -4.93
N SER A 522 -1.76 1.82 -4.02
CA SER A 522 -0.73 2.36 -3.13
C SER A 522 0.47 2.90 -3.91
N ASN A 523 0.85 2.22 -5.00
CA ASN A 523 2.01 2.61 -5.80
C ASN A 523 1.75 3.92 -6.55
N THR A 524 0.55 4.11 -7.08
CA THR A 524 0.19 5.38 -7.75
C THR A 524 0.21 6.55 -6.77
N ALA A 525 -0.32 6.36 -5.55
CA ALA A 525 -0.26 7.39 -4.51
C ALA A 525 1.19 7.74 -4.12
N ALA A 526 2.02 6.71 -3.92
CA ALA A 526 3.45 6.87 -3.61
C ALA A 526 4.22 7.60 -4.73
N SER A 527 4.00 7.24 -5.99
CA SER A 527 4.67 7.91 -7.13
C SER A 527 4.25 9.38 -7.28
N ILE A 528 2.96 9.69 -7.08
CA ILE A 528 2.48 11.08 -7.11
C ILE A 528 3.13 11.90 -5.98
N TYR A 529 3.16 11.35 -4.77
CA TYR A 529 3.83 12.00 -3.64
C TYR A 529 5.32 12.22 -3.92
N MET A 530 6.04 11.20 -4.39
CA MET A 530 7.46 11.31 -4.71
C MET A 530 7.72 12.38 -5.78
N MET A 531 6.89 12.45 -6.82
CA MET A 531 7.00 13.49 -7.86
C MET A 531 6.83 14.89 -7.28
N ILE A 532 5.77 15.12 -6.49
CA ILE A 532 5.48 16.43 -5.89
C ILE A 532 6.61 16.82 -4.93
N THR A 533 7.04 15.91 -4.06
CA THR A 533 8.11 16.19 -3.08
C THR A 533 9.48 16.43 -3.70
N ILE A 534 9.77 15.85 -4.87
CA ILE A 534 10.97 16.19 -5.64
C ILE A 534 10.88 17.63 -6.15
N VAL A 535 9.75 18.03 -6.73
CA VAL A 535 9.57 19.39 -7.24
C VAL A 535 9.63 20.41 -6.09
N THR A 536 8.87 20.19 -5.02
CA THR A 536 8.76 21.16 -3.93
C THR A 536 9.95 21.14 -2.98
N GLY A 537 10.63 20.01 -2.80
CA GLY A 537 11.74 19.90 -1.87
C GLY A 537 13.13 20.03 -2.50
N LEU A 538 13.29 19.87 -3.82
CA LEU A 538 14.59 20.04 -4.50
C LEU A 538 14.60 21.25 -5.42
N MET A 539 13.65 21.32 -6.37
CA MET A 539 13.65 22.39 -7.39
C MET A 539 13.22 23.72 -6.80
N ALA A 540 12.12 23.75 -6.03
CA ALA A 540 11.58 24.99 -5.50
C ALA A 540 12.54 25.71 -4.52
N PRO A 541 13.27 25.05 -3.59
CA PRO A 541 14.24 25.73 -2.73
C PRO A 541 15.38 26.37 -3.51
N LEU A 542 15.88 25.72 -4.56
CA LEU A 542 16.91 26.30 -5.44
C LEU A 542 16.40 27.53 -6.18
N VAL A 543 15.22 27.43 -6.79
CA VAL A 543 14.60 28.56 -7.50
C VAL A 543 14.34 29.71 -6.52
N MET A 544 13.83 29.42 -5.33
CA MET A 544 13.56 30.44 -4.32
C MET A 544 14.84 31.08 -3.79
N TYR A 545 15.90 30.31 -3.58
CA TYR A 545 17.20 30.84 -3.20
C TYR A 545 17.72 31.85 -4.25
N MET A 546 17.64 31.48 -5.53
CA MET A 546 18.02 32.35 -6.64
C MET A 546 17.15 33.61 -6.71
N LEU A 547 15.82 33.48 -6.57
CA LEU A 547 14.89 34.61 -6.59
C LEU A 547 15.11 35.58 -5.42
N VAL A 548 15.38 35.07 -4.22
CA VAL A 548 15.71 35.90 -3.05
C VAL A 548 17.02 36.66 -3.29
N THR A 549 18.04 35.99 -3.82
CA THR A 549 19.34 36.61 -4.14
C THR A 549 19.21 37.70 -5.22
N ILE A 550 18.45 37.43 -6.29
CA ILE A 550 18.18 38.41 -7.36
C ILE A 550 17.38 39.59 -6.82
N SER A 551 16.38 39.35 -5.96
CA SER A 551 15.54 40.41 -5.40
C SER A 551 16.34 41.41 -4.54
N TYR A 552 17.41 40.96 -3.87
CA TYR A 552 18.29 41.83 -3.10
C TYR A 552 19.38 42.52 -3.93
N THR A 553 19.80 41.92 -5.05
CA THR A 553 20.86 42.49 -5.91
C THR A 553 20.34 43.39 -7.03
N VAL A 554 19.16 43.08 -7.59
CA VAL A 554 18.55 43.80 -8.71
C VAL A 554 17.12 44.21 -8.33
N THR A 555 16.99 45.35 -7.66
CA THR A 555 15.73 45.85 -7.08
C THR A 555 14.62 46.14 -8.10
N ASP A 556 14.95 46.33 -9.38
CA ASP A 556 13.97 46.72 -10.42
C ASP A 556 13.35 45.53 -11.18
N LEU A 557 13.87 44.31 -11.05
CA LEU A 557 13.41 43.16 -11.85
C LEU A 557 12.28 42.36 -11.18
N VAL A 558 12.31 42.23 -9.84
CA VAL A 558 11.34 41.42 -9.08
C VAL A 558 11.00 42.10 -7.76
N SER A 559 9.71 42.27 -7.48
CA SER A 559 9.25 42.92 -6.24
C SER A 559 9.55 42.04 -5.01
N PRO A 560 10.29 42.55 -3.99
CA PRO A 560 10.67 41.78 -2.81
C PRO A 560 9.47 41.26 -1.99
N SER A 561 8.36 42.01 -2.00
CA SER A 561 7.12 41.62 -1.32
C SER A 561 6.45 40.40 -1.95
N LEU A 562 6.46 40.29 -3.28
CA LEU A 562 5.93 39.12 -4.00
C LEU A 562 6.78 37.88 -3.72
N VAL A 563 8.11 38.00 -3.77
CA VAL A 563 9.03 36.89 -3.45
C VAL A 563 8.82 36.40 -2.02
N LYS A 564 8.66 37.32 -1.06
CA LYS A 564 8.37 36.97 0.33
C LYS A 564 7.02 36.26 0.50
N LEU A 565 5.98 36.70 -0.22
CA LEU A 565 4.67 36.03 -0.23
C LEU A 565 4.76 34.61 -0.78
N ILE A 566 5.40 34.43 -1.94
CA ILE A 566 5.61 33.12 -2.57
C ILE A 566 6.40 32.19 -1.63
N LYS A 567 7.45 32.72 -0.97
CA LYS A 567 8.23 31.99 0.03
C LYS A 567 7.32 31.45 1.15
N TYR A 568 6.49 32.29 1.78
CA TYR A 568 5.63 31.84 2.87
C TYR A 568 4.55 30.83 2.44
N ILE A 569 4.02 30.94 1.21
CA ILE A 569 3.09 29.95 0.67
C ILE A 569 3.78 28.60 0.50
N LEU A 570 5.00 28.60 -0.06
CA LEU A 570 5.77 27.37 -0.25
C LEU A 570 6.23 26.77 1.09
N MET A 571 6.49 27.58 2.12
CA MET A 571 6.86 27.12 3.46
C MET A 571 5.77 26.28 4.15
N LEU A 572 4.50 26.43 3.74
CA LEU A 572 3.43 25.54 4.21
C LEU A 572 3.62 24.08 3.77
N ASP A 573 4.46 23.81 2.75
CA ASP A 573 4.88 22.45 2.42
C ASP A 573 6.16 22.08 3.19
N PRO A 574 6.10 21.10 4.12
CA PRO A 574 7.25 20.67 4.92
C PRO A 574 8.45 20.22 4.10
N GLN A 575 8.25 19.79 2.85
CA GLN A 575 9.33 19.37 1.95
C GLN A 575 10.14 20.56 1.44
N PHE A 576 9.47 21.66 1.12
CA PHE A 576 10.13 22.91 0.76
C PHE A 576 10.88 23.50 1.95
N SER A 577 10.25 23.49 3.13
CA SER A 577 10.87 23.98 4.37
C SER A 577 12.09 23.14 4.76
N LEU A 578 12.04 21.81 4.62
CA LEU A 578 13.21 20.93 4.81
C LEU A 578 14.32 21.24 3.81
N GLY A 579 14.01 21.33 2.52
CA GLY A 579 15.01 21.59 1.48
C GLY A 579 15.70 22.94 1.70
N SER A 580 14.93 23.98 1.99
CA SER A 580 15.46 25.32 2.28
C SER A 580 16.29 25.34 3.57
N ALA A 581 15.84 24.63 4.62
CA ALA A 581 16.59 24.52 5.88
C ALA A 581 17.93 23.80 5.68
N ILE A 582 17.98 22.73 4.87
CA ILE A 582 19.23 22.00 4.58
C ILE A 582 20.18 22.84 3.74
N LEU A 583 19.68 23.57 2.74
CA LEU A 583 20.50 24.48 1.95
C LEU A 583 21.15 25.55 2.83
N ASN A 584 20.37 26.20 3.70
CA ASN A 584 20.89 27.21 4.62
C ASN A 584 21.82 26.61 5.69
N PHE A 585 21.48 25.43 6.22
CA PHE A 585 22.31 24.71 7.20
C PHE A 585 23.67 24.34 6.62
N THR A 586 23.70 23.80 5.40
CA THR A 586 24.94 23.34 4.74
C THR A 586 25.84 24.52 4.38
N TYR A 587 25.26 25.64 3.93
CA TYR A 587 26.00 26.89 3.75
C TYR A 587 26.66 27.34 5.06
N LEU A 588 25.89 27.46 6.15
CA LEU A 588 26.41 27.91 7.45
C LEU A 588 27.44 26.93 8.03
N LEU A 589 27.22 25.63 7.87
CA LEU A 589 28.15 24.58 8.30
C LEU A 589 29.50 24.72 7.58
N ALA A 590 29.47 24.93 6.27
CA ALA A 590 30.68 25.07 5.46
C ALA A 590 31.42 26.40 5.72
N VAL A 591 30.70 27.49 6.00
CA VAL A 591 31.30 28.75 6.46
C VAL A 591 31.99 28.54 7.82
N ARG A 592 31.34 27.86 8.77
CA ARG A 592 31.91 27.57 10.10
C ARG A 592 33.16 26.69 10.01
N SER A 593 33.15 25.64 9.18
CA SER A 593 34.34 24.81 8.96
C SER A 593 35.47 25.62 8.33
N GLY A 594 35.16 26.47 7.35
CA GLY A 594 36.11 27.40 6.74
C GLY A 594 36.70 28.38 7.76
N CYS A 595 35.89 29.02 8.59
CA CYS A 595 36.33 29.96 9.63
C CYS A 595 37.32 29.37 10.64
N ARG A 596 37.25 28.06 10.85
CA ARG A 596 38.17 27.33 11.73
C ARG A 596 39.44 26.90 11.02
N GLN A 597 39.32 26.34 9.82
CA GLN A 597 40.46 25.80 9.07
C GLN A 597 41.32 26.91 8.45
N CYS A 598 40.72 28.07 8.18
CA CYS A 598 41.40 29.22 7.59
C CYS A 598 41.86 30.22 8.64
N ASP A 599 43.17 30.42 8.79
CA ASP A 599 43.73 31.45 9.69
C ASP A 599 43.94 32.82 9.01
N ASN A 600 43.39 33.02 7.81
CA ASN A 600 43.47 34.30 7.11
C ASN A 600 42.56 35.36 7.78
N ALA A 601 43.16 36.46 8.23
CA ALA A 601 42.47 37.58 8.88
C ALA A 601 41.41 38.25 7.97
N GLU A 602 41.62 38.29 6.65
CA GLU A 602 40.68 38.86 5.70
C GLU A 602 39.44 37.98 5.52
N PHE A 603 39.65 36.66 5.42
CA PHE A 603 38.56 35.67 5.40
C PHE A 603 37.73 35.72 6.69
N LYS A 604 38.40 35.71 7.86
CA LYS A 604 37.73 35.81 9.16
C LYS A 604 36.92 37.10 9.32
N LYS A 605 37.42 38.22 8.80
CA LYS A 605 36.73 39.51 8.89
C LYS A 605 35.48 39.61 8.00
N ASN A 606 35.49 38.96 6.83
CA ASN A 606 34.43 39.06 5.83
C ASN A 606 33.37 37.95 5.95
N MET A 607 33.76 36.70 6.23
CA MET A 607 32.85 35.53 6.21
C MET A 607 32.40 35.08 7.60
N CYS A 608 33.15 35.36 8.67
CA CYS A 608 32.90 34.75 9.99
C CYS A 608 32.07 35.61 10.96
N LYS A 609 31.47 36.71 10.49
CA LYS A 609 30.79 37.67 11.37
C LYS A 609 29.40 37.23 11.85
N ASP A 610 28.71 36.32 11.17
CA ASP A 610 27.35 35.88 11.55
C ASP A 610 27.16 34.36 11.37
N THR A 611 27.61 33.57 12.36
CA THR A 611 27.64 32.10 12.27
C THR A 611 26.61 31.39 13.18
N SER A 612 25.62 32.12 13.69
CA SER A 612 24.56 31.54 14.51
C SER A 612 23.53 30.83 13.61
N TYR A 613 23.19 29.59 13.95
CA TYR A 613 22.16 28.84 13.22
C TYR A 613 20.74 29.38 13.45
N LEU A 614 20.45 29.89 14.66
CA LEU A 614 19.07 30.18 15.11
C LEU A 614 18.68 31.65 14.92
N GLU A 615 18.90 32.18 13.73
CA GLU A 615 18.53 33.56 13.37
C GLU A 615 17.41 33.61 12.33
N PHE A 616 16.69 34.72 12.29
CA PHE A 616 15.72 35.02 11.23
C PHE A 616 16.45 35.52 9.98
N SER A 617 15.92 35.19 8.80
CA SER A 617 16.44 35.70 7.54
C SER A 617 16.21 37.22 7.49
N SER A 618 17.30 37.98 7.32
CA SER A 618 17.31 39.44 7.28
C SER A 618 18.00 39.93 6.00
N LYS A 619 18.00 41.26 5.76
CA LYS A 619 18.72 41.86 4.62
C LYS A 619 20.25 41.68 4.73
N GLU A 620 20.77 41.51 5.95
CA GLU A 620 22.20 41.31 6.23
C GLU A 620 22.57 39.82 6.30
N ASN A 621 21.67 38.96 6.78
CA ASN A 621 21.86 37.50 6.84
C ASN A 621 20.68 36.77 6.18
N THR A 622 20.79 36.42 4.90
CA THR A 622 19.73 35.72 4.16
C THR A 622 19.54 34.26 4.59
N ASN A 623 20.52 33.69 5.30
CA ASN A 623 20.64 32.24 5.54
C ASN A 623 20.11 31.77 6.91
N GLY A 624 19.41 32.62 7.66
CA GLY A 624 18.81 32.23 8.95
C GLY A 624 17.84 31.04 8.84
N LEU A 625 17.87 30.12 9.82
CA LEU A 625 17.02 28.92 9.84
C LEU A 625 15.70 29.08 10.61
N MET A 626 15.57 30.10 11.46
CA MET A 626 14.47 30.17 12.44
C MET A 626 13.08 30.12 11.79
N GLU A 627 12.90 30.82 10.67
CA GLU A 627 11.62 30.84 9.93
C GLU A 627 11.19 29.42 9.52
N TYR A 628 12.11 28.61 8.98
CA TYR A 628 11.81 27.26 8.53
C TYR A 628 11.51 26.32 9.69
N LEU A 629 12.24 26.45 10.82
CA LEU A 629 12.00 25.66 12.02
C LEU A 629 10.61 25.94 12.62
N LEU A 630 10.15 27.19 12.59
CA LEU A 630 8.82 27.57 13.07
C LEU A 630 7.71 26.92 12.23
N PHE A 631 7.79 27.00 10.89
CA PHE A 631 6.81 26.36 10.02
C PHE A 631 6.81 24.83 10.23
N LEU A 632 7.97 24.17 10.22
CA LEU A 632 8.07 22.74 10.50
C LEU A 632 7.48 22.32 11.86
N SER A 633 7.48 23.23 12.85
CA SER A 633 6.92 22.98 14.19
C SER A 633 5.40 23.08 14.24
N PHE A 634 4.76 23.85 13.34
CA PHE A 634 3.32 24.14 13.41
C PHE A 634 2.50 23.59 12.23
N ASP A 635 3.12 23.28 11.08
CA ASP A 635 2.42 22.81 9.87
C ASP A 635 1.61 21.52 10.10
N TRP A 636 2.04 20.66 11.02
CA TRP A 636 1.33 19.43 11.36
C TRP A 636 -0.10 19.68 11.87
N ILE A 637 -0.37 20.83 12.49
CA ILE A 637 -1.70 21.21 12.98
C ILE A 637 -2.66 21.40 11.80
N LEU A 638 -2.20 22.06 10.74
CA LEU A 638 -2.97 22.24 9.51
C LEU A 638 -3.33 20.88 8.90
N TYR A 639 -2.33 20.01 8.74
CA TYR A 639 -2.53 18.69 8.12
C TYR A 639 -3.39 17.76 8.97
N LEU A 640 -3.20 17.71 10.28
CA LEU A 640 -4.05 16.96 11.19
C LEU A 640 -5.50 17.46 11.13
N GLY A 641 -5.70 18.78 11.12
CA GLY A 641 -7.01 19.40 10.95
C GLY A 641 -7.69 18.95 9.65
N LEU A 642 -6.98 18.98 8.52
CA LEU A 642 -7.49 18.51 7.23
C LEU A 642 -7.84 17.01 7.25
N ILE A 643 -6.98 16.16 7.83
CA ILE A 643 -7.24 14.72 7.96
C ILE A 643 -8.52 14.49 8.78
N LEU A 644 -8.66 15.15 9.93
CA LEU A 644 -9.84 15.00 10.78
C LEU A 644 -11.12 15.51 10.09
N LEU A 645 -11.04 16.60 9.32
CA LEU A 645 -12.17 17.10 8.51
C LEU A 645 -12.64 16.09 7.45
N ILE A 646 -11.70 15.37 6.82
CA ILE A 646 -11.99 14.30 5.87
C ILE A 646 -12.62 13.10 6.59
N GLU A 647 -12.04 12.66 7.70
CA GLU A 647 -12.43 11.44 8.43
C GLU A 647 -13.76 11.54 9.17
N TYR A 648 -14.03 12.67 9.82
CA TYR A 648 -15.36 12.95 10.39
C TYR A 648 -16.41 13.26 9.31
N GLY A 649 -16.02 13.18 8.04
CA GLY A 649 -16.91 13.31 6.89
C GLY A 649 -17.52 14.70 6.76
N TYR A 650 -16.90 15.75 7.30
CA TYR A 650 -17.39 17.13 7.13
C TYR A 650 -17.26 17.56 5.66
N MET A 651 -16.09 17.33 5.06
CA MET A 651 -15.84 17.52 3.62
C MET A 651 -16.81 16.67 2.78
N GLY A 652 -16.95 15.39 3.12
CA GLY A 652 -17.85 14.46 2.44
C GLY A 652 -19.32 14.87 2.53
N ARG A 653 -19.77 15.38 3.68
CA ARG A 653 -21.13 15.91 3.86
C ARG A 653 -21.36 17.19 3.06
N ALA A 654 -20.39 18.10 3.02
CA ALA A 654 -20.49 19.31 2.20
C ALA A 654 -20.62 18.95 0.71
N PHE A 655 -19.75 18.07 0.20
CA PHE A 655 -19.82 17.60 -1.19
C PHE A 655 -21.12 16.83 -1.47
N HIS A 656 -21.55 15.98 -0.54
CA HIS A 656 -22.82 15.25 -0.64
C HIS A 656 -24.01 16.22 -0.68
N TRP A 657 -24.03 17.23 0.18
CA TRP A 657 -25.09 18.24 0.20
C TRP A 657 -25.17 18.97 -1.14
N ILE A 658 -24.03 19.41 -1.70
CA ILE A 658 -23.96 20.02 -3.05
C ILE A 658 -24.49 19.03 -4.11
N LYS A 659 -24.05 17.77 -4.06
CA LYS A 659 -24.47 16.73 -5.01
C LYS A 659 -25.97 16.47 -4.94
N VAL A 660 -26.56 16.41 -3.74
CA VAL A 660 -28.00 16.20 -3.55
C VAL A 660 -28.80 17.38 -4.11
N GLN A 661 -28.34 18.62 -3.93
CA GLN A 661 -28.97 19.79 -4.54
C GLN A 661 -28.96 19.70 -6.08
N TRP A 662 -27.88 19.18 -6.67
CA TRP A 662 -27.77 19.05 -8.12
C TRP A 662 -28.58 17.89 -8.72
N VAL A 663 -28.61 16.75 -8.01
CA VAL A 663 -29.29 15.51 -8.41
C VAL A 663 -30.81 15.57 -8.19
N GLY A 664 -31.26 16.40 -7.25
CA GLY A 664 -32.67 16.54 -6.87
C GLY A 664 -33.09 15.53 -5.80
N LYS A 665 -34.09 15.90 -5.00
CA LYS A 665 -34.68 15.06 -3.93
C LYS A 665 -36.01 14.43 -4.30
N ASP A 666 -36.49 14.69 -5.51
CA ASP A 666 -37.75 14.15 -5.98
C ASP A 666 -37.56 12.67 -6.32
N PHE A 667 -38.30 11.85 -5.57
CA PHE A 667 -38.49 10.43 -5.83
C PHE A 667 -39.91 10.28 -6.36
N ASP A 668 -40.07 9.59 -7.48
CA ASP A 668 -41.40 9.23 -7.97
C ASP A 668 -42.07 8.37 -6.90
N ARG A 669 -43.19 8.85 -6.34
CA ARG A 669 -43.98 8.06 -5.39
C ARG A 669 -44.54 6.86 -6.14
N LEU A 670 -44.26 5.66 -5.64
CA LEU A 670 -44.95 4.44 -6.09
C LEU A 670 -46.45 4.66 -5.90
N LEU A 671 -47.20 4.63 -7.00
CA LEU A 671 -48.65 4.89 -7.03
C LEU A 671 -49.47 3.77 -6.38
N THR A 672 -48.86 2.61 -6.12
CA THR A 672 -49.46 1.44 -5.49
C THR A 672 -48.44 0.78 -4.55
N GLU A 673 -48.60 0.99 -3.25
CA GLU A 673 -47.87 0.25 -2.20
C GLU A 673 -48.77 -0.90 -1.71
N ASP A 674 -48.20 -2.09 -1.52
CA ASP A 674 -48.92 -3.23 -0.97
C ASP A 674 -49.34 -2.97 0.49
N SER A 675 -50.42 -3.60 0.94
CA SER A 675 -51.02 -3.31 2.26
C SER A 675 -50.07 -3.60 3.41
N ASP A 676 -49.30 -4.70 3.33
CA ASP A 676 -48.30 -5.09 4.32
C ASP A 676 -47.13 -4.10 4.38
N VAL A 677 -46.66 -3.62 3.23
CA VAL A 677 -45.60 -2.59 3.14
C VAL A 677 -46.06 -1.27 3.75
N ARG A 678 -47.30 -0.86 3.46
CA ARG A 678 -47.89 0.35 4.04
C ARG A 678 -48.06 0.22 5.55
N ASP A 679 -48.57 -0.90 6.03
CA ASP A 679 -48.77 -1.14 7.46
C ASP A 679 -47.42 -1.11 8.23
N GLU A 680 -46.35 -1.67 7.67
CA GLU A 680 -45.03 -1.59 8.31
C GLU A 680 -44.43 -0.18 8.25
N ARG A 681 -44.66 0.56 7.17
CA ARG A 681 -44.28 1.98 7.08
C ARG A 681 -45.01 2.82 8.12
N ASP A 682 -46.32 2.63 8.28
CA ASP A 682 -47.12 3.34 9.29
C ASP A 682 -46.62 3.04 10.70
N ARG A 683 -46.18 1.80 10.97
CA ARG A 683 -45.54 1.44 12.25
C ARG A 683 -44.16 2.09 12.43
N VAL A 684 -43.35 2.19 11.38
CA VAL A 684 -42.08 2.95 11.40
C VAL A 684 -42.36 4.42 11.68
N ASP A 685 -43.34 5.02 11.00
CA ASP A 685 -43.73 6.42 11.20
C ASP A 685 -44.26 6.66 12.63
N ALA A 686 -45.01 5.70 13.20
CA ALA A 686 -45.45 5.75 14.59
C ALA A 686 -44.27 5.74 15.61
N SER A 687 -43.17 5.06 15.28
CA SER A 687 -41.96 5.02 16.12
C SER A 687 -41.14 6.34 16.12
N ARG A 688 -41.59 7.37 15.37
CA ARG A 688 -41.02 8.72 15.44
C ARG A 688 -41.40 9.49 16.71
N ASP A 689 -42.55 9.19 17.34
CA ASP A 689 -42.92 9.82 18.62
C ASP A 689 -42.14 9.15 19.77
N PRO A 690 -41.41 9.90 20.62
CA PRO A 690 -40.67 9.35 21.75
C PRO A 690 -41.53 8.57 22.78
N ARG A 691 -42.86 8.68 22.71
CA ARG A 691 -43.80 7.88 23.53
C ARG A 691 -44.12 6.50 22.96
N GLY A 692 -43.73 6.21 21.72
CA GLY A 692 -43.98 4.96 21.00
C GLY A 692 -42.73 4.11 20.75
N ILE A 693 -41.65 4.33 21.51
CA ILE A 693 -40.46 3.47 21.44
C ILE A 693 -40.83 2.13 22.09
N ASP A 694 -41.05 1.13 21.25
CA ASP A 694 -41.13 -0.26 21.69
C ASP A 694 -39.71 -0.70 22.08
N ASP A 695 -39.50 -1.02 23.36
CA ASP A 695 -38.20 -1.46 23.90
C ASP A 695 -37.67 -2.74 23.20
N SER A 696 -38.54 -3.44 22.46
CA SER A 696 -38.19 -4.63 21.68
C SER A 696 -37.48 -4.32 20.35
N THR A 697 -37.62 -3.11 19.80
CA THR A 697 -37.05 -2.75 18.47
C THR A 697 -35.59 -2.33 18.59
N VAL A 698 -34.69 -3.04 17.90
CA VAL A 698 -33.24 -2.74 17.93
C VAL A 698 -32.82 -1.85 16.76
N LEU A 699 -33.32 -2.12 15.55
CA LEU A 699 -33.02 -1.36 14.33
C LEU A 699 -34.31 -0.80 13.73
N THR A 700 -34.29 0.49 13.40
CA THR A 700 -35.37 1.18 12.68
C THR A 700 -34.79 1.86 11.46
N VAL A 701 -35.31 1.55 10.29
CA VAL A 701 -34.94 2.18 9.01
C VAL A 701 -36.13 2.98 8.53
N ASP A 702 -35.93 4.28 8.29
CA ASP A 702 -37.01 5.24 8.00
C ASP A 702 -36.72 5.97 6.68
N GLY A 703 -37.49 5.64 5.64
CA GLY A 703 -37.51 6.34 4.36
C GLY A 703 -36.16 6.38 3.65
N LEU A 704 -35.34 5.34 3.82
CA LEU A 704 -33.95 5.32 3.36
C LEU A 704 -33.88 5.25 1.84
N ALA A 705 -33.35 6.29 1.19
CA ALA A 705 -33.30 6.40 -0.27
C ALA A 705 -31.93 6.87 -0.80
N LYS A 706 -31.59 6.42 -2.00
CA LYS A 706 -30.33 6.78 -2.68
C LYS A 706 -30.51 7.03 -4.16
N LYS A 707 -30.06 8.19 -4.60
CA LYS A 707 -30.01 8.61 -6.01
C LYS A 707 -28.58 8.97 -6.40
N PHE A 708 -27.99 8.28 -7.38
CA PHE A 708 -26.60 8.54 -7.80
C PHE A 708 -26.50 9.60 -8.91
N SER A 709 -27.53 9.72 -9.75
CA SER A 709 -27.67 10.72 -10.82
C SER A 709 -29.14 11.11 -10.98
N ARG A 710 -29.44 12.15 -11.78
CA ARG A 710 -30.83 12.59 -12.02
C ARG A 710 -31.73 11.46 -12.56
N SER A 711 -31.17 10.53 -13.33
CA SER A 711 -31.89 9.42 -13.96
C SER A 711 -31.77 8.08 -13.23
N PHE A 712 -30.76 7.89 -12.37
CA PHE A 712 -30.51 6.60 -11.72
C PHE A 712 -30.82 6.64 -10.22
N VAL A 713 -31.95 6.03 -9.87
CA VAL A 713 -32.39 5.81 -8.48
C VAL A 713 -32.08 4.38 -8.10
N ALA A 714 -31.27 4.19 -7.04
CA ALA A 714 -30.86 2.86 -6.60
C ALA A 714 -31.73 2.30 -5.48
N VAL A 715 -32.27 3.18 -4.61
CA VAL A 715 -33.14 2.81 -3.50
C VAL A 715 -34.20 3.90 -3.33
N GLN A 716 -35.46 3.52 -3.25
CA GLN A 716 -36.62 4.43 -3.23
C GLN A 716 -37.36 4.40 -1.87
N GLY A 717 -36.72 4.87 -0.80
CA GLY A 717 -37.42 5.14 0.46
C GLY A 717 -37.80 3.89 1.28
N VAL A 718 -36.88 2.95 1.43
CA VAL A 718 -37.09 1.70 2.18
C VAL A 718 -37.30 1.97 3.66
N SER A 719 -38.34 1.38 4.26
CA SER A 719 -38.68 1.51 5.68
C SER A 719 -39.02 0.16 6.29
N PHE A 720 -38.36 -0.21 7.39
CA PHE A 720 -38.63 -1.45 8.14
C PHE A 720 -38.03 -1.39 9.55
N ARG A 721 -38.48 -2.28 10.44
CA ARG A 721 -37.93 -2.46 11.79
C ARG A 721 -37.44 -3.89 11.98
N VAL A 722 -36.49 -4.06 12.90
CA VAL A 722 -35.98 -5.37 13.32
C VAL A 722 -35.92 -5.41 14.84
N ASN A 723 -36.56 -6.43 15.42
CA ASN A 723 -36.66 -6.63 16.86
C ASN A 723 -35.46 -7.41 17.43
N ALA A 724 -35.29 -7.36 18.74
CA ALA A 724 -34.26 -8.14 19.43
C ALA A 724 -34.49 -9.65 19.24
N GLY A 725 -33.45 -10.37 18.82
CA GLY A 725 -33.53 -11.82 18.55
C GLY A 725 -34.16 -12.18 17.21
N GLU A 726 -34.58 -11.21 16.40
CA GLU A 726 -35.13 -11.44 15.07
C GLU A 726 -34.02 -11.63 14.02
N CYS A 727 -34.18 -12.61 13.14
CA CYS A 727 -33.34 -12.80 11.95
C CYS A 727 -34.04 -12.23 10.72
N PHE A 728 -33.70 -10.99 10.35
CA PHE A 728 -34.28 -10.30 9.20
C PHE A 728 -33.51 -10.56 7.89
N GLY A 729 -34.19 -11.06 6.86
CA GLY A 729 -33.60 -11.37 5.54
C GLY A 729 -34.03 -10.38 4.45
N LEU A 730 -33.08 -9.61 3.90
CA LEU A 730 -33.34 -8.73 2.75
C LEU A 730 -33.08 -9.45 1.42
N LEU A 731 -34.14 -9.90 0.76
CA LEU A 731 -34.09 -10.68 -0.47
C LEU A 731 -34.41 -9.82 -1.70
N GLY A 732 -33.90 -10.22 -2.87
CA GLY A 732 -34.18 -9.54 -4.14
C GLY A 732 -33.19 -9.95 -5.24
N VAL A 733 -33.51 -9.64 -6.50
CA VAL A 733 -32.63 -9.92 -7.64
C VAL A 733 -31.37 -9.03 -7.63
N ASN A 734 -30.37 -9.38 -8.45
CA ASN A 734 -29.19 -8.54 -8.63
C ASN A 734 -29.59 -7.19 -9.24
N GLY A 735 -29.14 -6.09 -8.63
CA GLY A 735 -29.54 -4.74 -9.05
C GLY A 735 -30.75 -4.15 -8.31
N ALA A 736 -31.45 -4.92 -7.47
CA ALA A 736 -32.60 -4.42 -6.69
C ALA A 736 -32.26 -3.38 -5.60
N GLY A 737 -30.98 -3.07 -5.38
CA GLY A 737 -30.54 -2.08 -4.39
C GLY A 737 -30.07 -2.63 -3.04
N LYS A 738 -30.08 -3.96 -2.82
CA LYS A 738 -29.68 -4.61 -1.55
C LYS A 738 -28.32 -4.12 -1.00
N THR A 739 -27.26 -4.25 -1.81
CA THR A 739 -25.91 -3.80 -1.43
C THR A 739 -25.84 -2.29 -1.20
N THR A 740 -26.62 -1.50 -1.95
CA THR A 740 -26.70 -0.04 -1.74
C THR A 740 -27.36 0.29 -0.40
N THR A 741 -28.43 -0.43 -0.02
CA THR A 741 -29.07 -0.32 1.28
C THR A 741 -28.09 -0.67 2.41
N PHE A 742 -27.37 -1.79 2.29
CA PHE A 742 -26.34 -2.18 3.27
C PHE A 742 -25.22 -1.16 3.38
N ARG A 743 -24.72 -0.63 2.27
CA ARG A 743 -23.71 0.46 2.29
C ARG A 743 -24.22 1.73 2.95
N MET A 744 -25.51 2.04 2.84
CA MET A 744 -26.09 3.17 3.59
C MET A 744 -26.18 2.88 5.08
N LEU A 745 -26.68 1.71 5.47
CA LEU A 745 -26.81 1.29 6.88
C LEU A 745 -25.44 1.17 7.56
N THR A 746 -24.42 0.72 6.86
CA THR A 746 -23.04 0.63 7.37
C THR A 746 -22.26 1.95 7.26
N GLY A 747 -22.88 2.99 6.71
CA GLY A 747 -22.33 4.34 6.57
C GLY A 747 -21.36 4.53 5.40
N ASP A 748 -21.01 3.50 4.61
CA ASP A 748 -20.18 3.64 3.41
C ASP A 748 -20.69 4.70 2.43
N GLU A 749 -22.01 4.74 2.26
CA GLU A 749 -22.69 5.70 1.40
C GLU A 749 -23.65 6.54 2.23
N ASN A 750 -23.60 7.86 2.06
CA ASN A 750 -24.59 8.73 2.72
C ASN A 750 -25.95 8.59 2.02
N PRO A 751 -27.07 8.46 2.75
CA PRO A 751 -28.39 8.44 2.15
C PRO A 751 -28.75 9.81 1.54
N THR A 752 -29.51 9.80 0.44
CA THR A 752 -30.03 11.03 -0.19
C THR A 752 -31.17 11.62 0.66
N THR A 753 -32.04 10.75 1.17
CA THR A 753 -33.11 11.05 2.14
C THR A 753 -33.29 9.87 3.10
N GLY A 754 -33.96 10.10 4.22
CA GLY A 754 -34.18 9.10 5.26
C GLY A 754 -33.01 8.96 6.24
N SER A 755 -33.21 8.14 7.27
CA SER A 755 -32.21 7.81 8.28
C SER A 755 -32.40 6.38 8.80
N ALA A 756 -31.45 5.91 9.59
CA ALA A 756 -31.56 4.66 10.34
C ALA A 756 -31.18 4.91 11.80
N ARG A 757 -31.82 4.19 12.72
CA ARG A 757 -31.59 4.26 14.16
C ARG A 757 -31.30 2.88 14.71
N ILE A 758 -30.24 2.74 15.50
CA ILE A 758 -29.96 1.54 16.30
C ILE A 758 -30.04 1.97 17.76
N LEU A 759 -30.94 1.36 18.52
CA LEU A 759 -31.25 1.77 19.90
C LEU A 759 -31.54 3.28 19.95
N HIS A 760 -30.72 4.07 20.66
CA HIS A 760 -30.87 5.53 20.78
C HIS A 760 -29.94 6.33 19.85
N TYR A 761 -29.16 5.66 18.98
CA TYR A 761 -28.21 6.32 18.09
C TYR A 761 -28.75 6.39 16.66
N ASP A 762 -28.64 7.57 16.05
CA ASP A 762 -29.07 7.84 14.69
C ASP A 762 -27.86 7.88 13.74
N LEU A 763 -28.02 7.31 12.55
CA LEU A 763 -26.98 7.18 11.51
C LEU A 763 -26.41 8.55 11.07
N VAL A 764 -27.26 9.57 10.95
CA VAL A 764 -26.87 10.90 10.44
C VAL A 764 -26.37 11.80 11.57
N ARG A 765 -27.04 11.81 12.73
CA ARG A 765 -26.69 12.67 13.87
C ARG A 765 -25.53 12.12 14.71
N ASN A 766 -25.55 10.82 15.03
CA ASN A 766 -24.64 10.18 15.98
C ASN A 766 -23.84 9.02 15.34
N ARG A 767 -23.35 9.24 14.12
CA ARG A 767 -22.71 8.22 13.27
C ARG A 767 -21.69 7.31 13.98
N SER A 768 -20.72 7.88 14.70
CA SER A 768 -19.67 7.06 15.35
C SER A 768 -20.23 6.12 16.42
N LYS A 769 -21.22 6.56 17.20
CA LYS A 769 -21.88 5.73 18.23
C LYS A 769 -22.84 4.70 17.61
N TYR A 770 -23.49 5.06 16.51
CA TYR A 770 -24.32 4.17 15.70
C TYR A 770 -23.49 3.01 15.13
N LEU A 771 -22.37 3.34 14.45
CA LEU A 771 -21.48 2.33 13.85
C LEU A 771 -20.86 1.41 14.89
N ALA A 772 -20.57 1.90 16.10
CA ALA A 772 -20.03 1.11 17.20
C ALA A 772 -20.94 -0.05 17.67
N GLN A 773 -22.23 -0.03 17.31
CA GLN A 773 -23.19 -1.09 17.65
C GLN A 773 -23.27 -2.20 16.59
N ILE A 774 -22.52 -2.07 15.48
CA ILE A 774 -22.66 -2.93 14.32
C ILE A 774 -21.51 -3.95 14.27
N GLY A 775 -21.87 -5.23 14.14
CA GLY A 775 -21.02 -6.23 13.52
C GLY A 775 -21.27 -6.29 12.04
N TYR A 776 -20.24 -6.18 11.19
CA TYR A 776 -20.41 -6.20 9.75
C TYR A 776 -19.49 -7.21 9.07
N CYS A 777 -20.07 -8.07 8.24
CA CYS A 777 -19.38 -8.96 7.31
C CYS A 777 -19.63 -8.46 5.87
N PRO A 778 -18.73 -7.65 5.28
CA PRO A 778 -18.88 -7.08 3.93
C PRO A 778 -18.77 -8.13 2.83
N GLN A 779 -19.38 -7.91 1.65
CA GLN A 779 -19.26 -8.82 0.50
C GLN A 779 -17.80 -9.05 0.05
N PHE A 780 -16.97 -8.01 0.04
CA PHE A 780 -15.53 -8.12 -0.19
C PHE A 780 -14.79 -8.11 1.15
N ASP A 781 -13.92 -9.09 1.36
CA ASP A 781 -13.24 -9.29 2.64
C ASP A 781 -12.37 -8.09 3.02
N GLY A 782 -12.77 -7.35 4.05
CA GLY A 782 -11.94 -6.31 4.69
C GLY A 782 -10.84 -6.89 5.58
N ILE A 783 -10.26 -8.00 5.13
CA ILE A 783 -9.29 -8.78 5.89
C ILE A 783 -7.90 -8.24 5.65
N THR A 784 -7.17 -8.08 6.75
CA THR A 784 -5.78 -7.65 6.70
C THR A 784 -4.89 -8.84 6.34
N GLU A 785 -4.44 -8.90 5.08
CA GLU A 785 -3.75 -10.08 4.51
C GLU A 785 -2.46 -10.49 5.25
N PHE A 786 -1.78 -9.54 5.88
CA PHE A 786 -0.52 -9.80 6.57
C PHE A 786 -0.71 -10.36 7.98
N LEU A 787 -1.91 -10.29 8.58
CA LEU A 787 -2.21 -10.87 9.90
C LEU A 787 -2.55 -12.36 9.79
N THR A 788 -2.45 -13.09 10.90
CA THR A 788 -2.99 -14.46 11.03
C THR A 788 -4.44 -14.44 11.50
N GLY A 789 -5.17 -15.55 11.37
CA GLY A 789 -6.56 -15.65 11.84
C GLY A 789 -6.69 -15.33 13.33
N GLU A 790 -5.81 -15.89 14.16
CA GLU A 790 -5.77 -15.61 15.60
C GLU A 790 -5.51 -14.13 15.91
N GLU A 791 -4.52 -13.52 15.25
CA GLU A 791 -4.19 -12.10 15.45
C GLU A 791 -5.33 -11.18 15.03
N MET A 792 -6.06 -11.54 13.96
CA MET A 792 -7.22 -10.80 13.49
C MET A 792 -8.35 -10.85 14.51
N LEU A 793 -8.69 -12.02 15.05
CA LEU A 793 -9.73 -12.15 16.07
C LEU A 793 -9.31 -11.45 17.37
N ARG A 794 -8.05 -11.59 17.80
CA ARG A 794 -7.50 -10.88 18.97
C ARG A 794 -7.58 -9.36 18.80
N LEU A 795 -7.29 -8.83 17.61
CA LEU A 795 -7.43 -7.42 17.31
C LEU A 795 -8.88 -6.97 17.53
N TYR A 796 -9.86 -7.60 16.88
CA TYR A 796 -11.27 -7.16 16.97
C TYR A 796 -11.87 -7.35 18.37
N ALA A 797 -11.48 -8.41 19.09
CA ALA A 797 -11.85 -8.60 20.50
C ALA A 797 -11.33 -7.45 21.39
N ASN A 798 -10.06 -7.05 21.20
CA ASN A 798 -9.48 -5.92 21.91
C ASN A 798 -10.16 -4.59 21.55
N LEU A 799 -10.45 -4.37 20.27
CA LEU A 799 -11.05 -3.11 19.82
C LEU A 799 -12.48 -2.93 20.38
N ARG A 800 -13.24 -4.02 20.53
CA ARG A 800 -14.58 -4.03 21.15
C ARG A 800 -14.56 -4.00 22.68
N GLY A 801 -13.39 -3.99 23.31
CA GLY A 801 -13.24 -3.82 24.76
C GLY A 801 -13.46 -5.08 25.58
N MET A 802 -13.22 -6.26 25.01
CA MET A 802 -13.26 -7.53 25.74
C MET A 802 -12.14 -7.58 26.79
N PRO A 803 -12.39 -8.12 28.01
CA PRO A 803 -11.34 -8.30 29.02
C PRO A 803 -10.25 -9.28 28.57
N GLU A 804 -8.99 -8.93 28.78
CA GLU A 804 -7.81 -9.67 28.27
C GLU A 804 -7.77 -11.16 28.68
N HIS A 805 -8.31 -11.52 29.86
CA HIS A 805 -8.38 -12.90 30.34
C HIS A 805 -9.38 -13.78 29.57
N GLN A 806 -10.40 -13.19 28.93
CA GLN A 806 -11.42 -13.93 28.17
C GLN A 806 -11.14 -13.97 26.67
N ILE A 807 -10.30 -13.06 26.17
CA ILE A 807 -10.01 -12.95 24.73
C ILE A 807 -9.50 -14.28 24.18
N GLN A 808 -8.58 -14.94 24.89
CA GLN A 808 -8.00 -16.18 24.39
C GLN A 808 -9.03 -17.30 24.27
N HIS A 809 -9.84 -17.50 25.31
CA HIS A 809 -10.93 -18.48 25.31
C HIS A 809 -11.92 -18.24 24.18
N GLN A 810 -12.33 -16.98 23.97
CA GLN A 810 -13.25 -16.62 22.89
C GLN A 810 -12.66 -16.87 21.50
N ILE A 811 -11.37 -16.59 21.31
CA ILE A 811 -10.71 -16.88 20.03
C ILE A 811 -10.66 -18.39 19.77
N ASP A 812 -10.27 -19.18 20.77
CA ASP A 812 -10.20 -20.64 20.65
C ASP A 812 -11.58 -21.23 20.32
N GLU A 813 -12.65 -20.74 20.97
CA GLU A 813 -14.03 -21.12 20.69
C GLU A 813 -14.44 -20.76 19.24
N TRP A 814 -14.21 -19.51 18.81
CA TRP A 814 -14.61 -19.07 17.46
C TRP A 814 -13.85 -19.76 16.33
N ILE A 815 -12.56 -20.05 16.52
CA ILE A 815 -11.76 -20.81 15.55
C ILE A 815 -12.32 -22.23 15.41
N CYS A 816 -12.69 -22.86 16.54
CA CYS A 816 -13.27 -24.20 16.58
C CYS A 816 -14.65 -24.27 15.95
N VAL A 817 -15.54 -23.32 16.26
CA VAL A 817 -16.89 -23.26 15.69
C VAL A 817 -16.87 -23.10 14.17
N LEU A 818 -15.86 -22.41 13.63
CA LEU A 818 -15.71 -22.19 12.19
C LEU A 818 -14.85 -23.24 11.48
N GLY A 819 -14.24 -24.18 12.21
CA GLY A 819 -13.33 -25.18 11.65
C GLY A 819 -12.08 -24.55 11.01
N LEU A 820 -11.47 -23.57 11.68
CA LEU A 820 -10.28 -22.84 11.19
C LEU A 820 -8.98 -23.27 11.88
N GLU A 821 -8.97 -24.36 12.66
CA GLU A 821 -7.84 -24.90 13.42
C GLU A 821 -6.55 -25.01 12.60
N GLU A 822 -6.61 -25.69 11.46
CA GLU A 822 -5.44 -25.91 10.59
C GLU A 822 -4.86 -24.61 10.01
N TYR A 823 -5.69 -23.58 9.93
CA TYR A 823 -5.35 -22.30 9.32
C TYR A 823 -5.02 -21.23 10.36
N ARG A 824 -5.27 -21.47 11.66
CA ARG A 824 -5.12 -20.53 12.79
C ARG A 824 -3.89 -19.62 12.73
N HIS A 825 -2.70 -20.20 12.51
CA HIS A 825 -1.42 -19.49 12.48
C HIS A 825 -0.94 -19.15 11.06
N ARG A 826 -1.72 -19.49 10.02
CA ARG A 826 -1.42 -19.11 8.65
C ARG A 826 -1.84 -17.65 8.42
N ARG A 827 -1.11 -16.94 7.55
CA ARG A 827 -1.47 -15.56 7.19
C ARG A 827 -2.76 -15.55 6.38
N CYS A 828 -3.66 -14.64 6.70
CA CYS A 828 -4.97 -14.50 6.06
C CYS A 828 -4.88 -14.26 4.55
N GLY A 829 -3.79 -13.66 4.06
CA GLY A 829 -3.54 -13.53 2.61
C GLY A 829 -3.48 -14.86 1.86
N LYS A 830 -3.12 -15.96 2.54
CA LYS A 830 -3.06 -17.33 1.98
C LYS A 830 -4.33 -18.15 2.19
N TYR A 831 -5.37 -17.57 2.81
CA TYR A 831 -6.64 -18.28 3.01
C TYR A 831 -7.39 -18.39 1.68
N SER A 832 -8.12 -19.50 1.50
CA SER A 832 -9.12 -19.62 0.43
C SER A 832 -10.26 -18.61 0.64
N GLY A 833 -11.05 -18.32 -0.41
CA GLY A 833 -12.21 -17.42 -0.32
C GLY A 833 -13.19 -17.83 0.78
N GLY A 834 -13.55 -19.12 0.86
CA GLY A 834 -14.41 -19.64 1.92
C GLY A 834 -13.84 -19.46 3.33
N ASN A 835 -12.54 -19.70 3.53
CA ASN A 835 -11.90 -19.51 4.85
C ASN A 835 -11.81 -18.03 5.24
N LYS A 836 -11.59 -17.13 4.28
CA LYS A 836 -11.68 -15.68 4.50
C LYS A 836 -13.10 -15.29 4.92
N ARG A 837 -14.11 -15.84 4.26
CA ARG A 837 -15.52 -15.60 4.58
C ARG A 837 -15.90 -16.04 6.00
N LYS A 838 -15.49 -17.24 6.39
CA LYS A 838 -15.65 -17.76 7.76
C LYS A 838 -15.01 -16.81 8.78
N LEU A 839 -13.75 -16.41 8.55
CA LEU A 839 -13.05 -15.48 9.43
C LEU A 839 -13.74 -14.11 9.52
N SER A 840 -14.22 -13.55 8.40
CA SER A 840 -14.97 -12.30 8.35
C SER A 840 -16.26 -12.37 9.18
N THR A 841 -16.93 -13.53 9.13
CA THR A 841 -18.13 -13.81 9.95
C THR A 841 -17.80 -13.82 11.44
N ALA A 842 -16.72 -14.50 11.87
CA ALA A 842 -16.28 -14.42 13.27
C ALA A 842 -15.89 -13.01 13.69
N MET A 843 -15.23 -12.22 12.84
CA MET A 843 -14.90 -10.83 13.14
C MET A 843 -16.15 -9.95 13.33
N ALA A 844 -17.22 -10.22 12.59
CA ALA A 844 -18.49 -9.50 12.74
C ALA A 844 -19.16 -9.86 14.08
N LEU A 845 -19.11 -11.13 14.48
CA LEU A 845 -19.81 -11.66 15.64
C LEU A 845 -19.03 -11.50 16.97
N ILE A 846 -17.70 -11.52 16.92
CA ILE A 846 -16.87 -11.46 18.14
C ILE A 846 -17.18 -10.22 18.96
N GLY A 847 -17.33 -10.36 20.28
CA GLY A 847 -17.61 -9.20 21.13
C GLY A 847 -19.09 -8.80 21.22
N ASP A 848 -20.02 -9.63 20.75
CA ASP A 848 -21.48 -9.50 20.87
C ASP A 848 -22.00 -8.09 20.57
N PRO A 849 -22.05 -7.70 19.29
CA PRO A 849 -22.65 -6.43 18.89
C PRO A 849 -24.19 -6.56 18.94
N PRO A 850 -24.93 -5.48 19.25
CA PRO A 850 -26.40 -5.52 19.25
C PRO A 850 -27.04 -5.89 17.91
N VAL A 851 -26.41 -5.50 16.79
CA VAL A 851 -26.90 -5.78 15.43
C VAL A 851 -25.74 -6.32 14.60
N VAL A 852 -25.99 -7.38 13.83
CA VAL A 852 -25.03 -7.98 12.91
C VAL A 852 -25.57 -7.90 11.49
N PHE A 853 -24.84 -7.24 10.59
CA PHE A 853 -25.11 -7.21 9.16
C PHE A 853 -24.19 -8.21 8.45
N LEU A 854 -24.79 -9.16 7.75
CA LEU A 854 -24.08 -10.18 6.98
C LEU A 854 -24.45 -10.04 5.49
N ASP A 855 -23.53 -9.52 4.68
CA ASP A 855 -23.77 -9.28 3.25
C ASP A 855 -23.23 -10.45 2.42
N GLU A 856 -24.08 -11.44 2.13
CA GLU A 856 -23.75 -12.71 1.47
C GLU A 856 -22.79 -13.63 2.28
N PRO A 857 -23.10 -14.01 3.53
CA PRO A 857 -22.17 -14.72 4.42
C PRO A 857 -21.75 -16.11 3.94
N THR A 858 -22.56 -16.78 3.11
CA THR A 858 -22.34 -18.17 2.68
C THR A 858 -21.69 -18.31 1.30
N THR A 859 -21.44 -17.21 0.60
CA THR A 859 -20.84 -17.26 -0.76
C THR A 859 -19.44 -17.87 -0.72
N GLY A 860 -19.24 -18.95 -1.48
CA GLY A 860 -17.96 -19.66 -1.57
C GLY A 860 -17.57 -20.46 -0.31
N VAL A 861 -18.53 -20.70 0.59
CA VAL A 861 -18.36 -21.59 1.74
C VAL A 861 -19.06 -22.91 1.43
N ASP A 862 -18.31 -24.01 1.54
CA ASP A 862 -18.86 -25.34 1.30
C ASP A 862 -19.86 -25.72 2.40
N PRO A 863 -20.95 -26.43 2.06
CA PRO A 863 -21.79 -27.09 3.06
C PRO A 863 -20.94 -28.12 3.82
N VAL A 864 -20.85 -27.97 5.15
CA VAL A 864 -20.02 -28.80 6.04
C VAL A 864 -20.83 -29.86 6.75
#